data_AF-A0A2E7CHW7-F1
#
_entry.id   AF-A0A2E7CHW7-F1
#
_cell.length_a   1.000
_cell.length_b   1.000
_cell.length_c   1.000
_cell.angle_alpha   90.00
_cell.angle_beta   90.00
_cell.angle_gamma   90.00
#
_symmetry.space_group_name_H-M   'P 1'
#
loop_
_entity.id
_entity.type
_entity.pdbx_description
1 polymer ?
#
loop_
_entity_poly.entity_id
_entity_poly.type
_entity_poly.pdbx_seq_one_letter_code
_entity_poly.pdbx_strand_id
1 'polypeptide(L)'
;MLCEEHKFQSNDLAYAVYDPDQDGCVLILLKETINTDSTETYDLTEALWNLASEVQKEHFNKDNPPISSTVSLLQSPAPHIKILFSFAKDLPTLRTGGIRSPFFPVVRSGIQKSKDIKIVVAFTQESGLLLIQPHVFEALKNGANIRLLTSNYLHITQAKGLFRLLDWTKQASASEWSGSLEVRIYKTDKISFHAKSWIFGAPLNRAYVGSSNLSYTALCTGIEWNLSCDRNASPQTYSELETAFLEQWNQSDPLEWEWVEQYAQEAEQSSLNLPPGETAQPSETPLEPTPIQKEALLALHQARQKGHQRALIILATGLGKTYLSAFDVHNYMTEQAQNAQHRLLFVVHRHEILEQAASSFRRIFSSGQFGFFAGNKSETEGQIIFASIQKIHRHLHLFPCDYFDYIIIDEVHHAAAQSYQKLLSHFEPSFLLGLTATPIRSDGMNISCLFHDHICFEANLAEGIERQLLAPFHYVGRIDPIDYQPIPWRNGRFSPKELEDALCSDKRMLLLEELWTEIPGTKTVVFCASIKHADHVALWLNKKNVNALSIHTGPTSASRSEGLNALREGDVDALCVVDLFNEGLDLPQMDRIIMLRPTTSSLLFLQQLGRGLRKAPQKSKLHVVDLVGNHHVFLNRVQALLSLNSTTPFEALLQDTAQSKIPSGCSIDLEVGIVELLQHFLPKNGSPSIRLYREYRLLHRARPTLNLLYKLGVLSSDLYTEIHPKSWFHFLNHEDDLSSEELVALQTEADWFVMLERTPMTKSYKMIALHVLIEAELRGGEEGLIKGMTLQRFRSCCWKLLQQDPILAADLDPNIDDWDRYWDRWLQSSWDKDGRWLIFDGNKVRAKITPPSDILPILAQMSLELVQYRLTKYRSSSQGHTFSFVCRVSRLRGRLALRLPSGKKRIHLPQGDVFVRLPSGKQWIFRLVQNACHVAHAHNQTKNALPELLTEWFGDLVGTSPQQVRFVHLYDGWRIEPIGGLAPSFQERFEVPYYRSENLNLYPNPPSLIRLPFLDEDDPLLFCMHADNESMSEEHAPIKIGDWLVFRKILSQDWSDLKNKVVLLKSPEENTVLRRIVLLEDGYALQTGQGELEALDKNHVPIATLKQIIQPLELIPAIKSKLPDEYLMEYLGLSEKPKLGINKIDGLCFFLEDPTNASSVDNIIIYPEDTIYHLVKDKTHWTIEPKLRHSALEQLKKN
;
A
#
# COMPACT_ATOMS: atom_id res chain seq x y z
N MET A 1 40.57 -10.82 10.01
CA MET A 1 41.83 -11.02 9.26
C MET A 1 42.79 -9.90 9.61
N LEU A 2 43.83 -10.18 10.39
CA LEU A 2 45.10 -9.44 10.41
C LEU A 2 46.10 -10.37 11.09
N CYS A 3 46.80 -11.19 10.31
CA CYS A 3 48.03 -11.83 10.76
C CYS A 3 49.08 -11.62 9.67
N GLU A 4 50.19 -11.02 10.07
CA GLU A 4 51.41 -10.87 9.27
C GLU A 4 51.92 -12.25 8.82
N GLU A 5 52.50 -12.29 7.62
CA GLU A 5 53.14 -13.49 7.06
C GLU A 5 54.34 -13.93 7.92
N HIS A 6 54.13 -14.87 8.84
CA HIS A 6 55.21 -15.66 9.41
C HIS A 6 55.31 -17.01 8.68
N LYS A 7 56.49 -17.31 8.13
CA LYS A 7 56.84 -18.62 7.56
C LYS A 7 57.07 -19.62 8.70
N PHE A 8 56.23 -20.64 8.81
CA PHE A 8 56.35 -21.73 9.78
C PHE A 8 57.37 -22.80 9.33
N GLN A 9 58.07 -23.43 10.28
CA GLN A 9 58.91 -24.61 10.04
C GLN A 9 58.18 -25.89 10.50
N SER A 10 58.63 -27.05 10.02
CA SER A 10 57.89 -28.33 10.04
C SER A 10 57.61 -28.97 11.42
N ASN A 11 57.96 -28.31 12.53
CA ASN A 11 57.93 -28.91 13.87
C ASN A 11 57.05 -28.15 14.90
N ASP A 12 56.25 -27.17 14.47
CA ASP A 12 55.32 -26.45 15.35
C ASP A 12 54.01 -27.26 15.54
N LEU A 13 53.58 -27.47 16.78
CA LEU A 13 52.30 -28.11 17.12
C LEU A 13 51.22 -27.04 17.31
N ALA A 14 50.27 -26.98 16.36
CA ALA A 14 49.10 -26.10 16.43
C ALA A 14 47.83 -26.91 16.74
N TYR A 15 46.99 -26.39 17.65
CA TYR A 15 45.65 -26.92 17.88
C TYR A 15 44.61 -25.85 17.52
N ALA A 16 43.59 -26.27 16.77
CA ALA A 16 42.42 -25.45 16.47
C ALA A 16 41.28 -25.88 17.39
N VAL A 17 40.72 -24.94 18.14
CA VAL A 17 39.49 -25.17 18.92
C VAL A 17 38.34 -24.50 18.17
N TYR A 18 37.34 -25.30 17.81
CA TYR A 18 36.13 -24.84 17.16
C TYR A 18 35.10 -24.50 18.24
N ASP A 19 34.72 -23.23 18.32
CA ASP A 19 33.60 -22.77 19.12
C ASP A 19 32.32 -22.88 18.27
N PRO A 20 31.34 -23.73 18.64
CA PRO A 20 30.13 -23.89 17.85
C PRO A 20 29.11 -22.74 18.04
N ASP A 21 29.30 -21.85 19.02
CA ASP A 21 28.36 -20.75 19.30
C ASP A 21 28.84 -19.38 18.76
N GLN A 22 30.08 -19.27 18.26
CA GLN A 22 30.56 -18.13 17.46
C GLN A 22 31.34 -18.66 16.26
N ASP A 23 30.93 -18.29 15.03
CA ASP A 23 31.53 -18.75 13.77
C ASP A 23 32.96 -18.19 13.57
N GLY A 24 33.89 -18.67 14.38
CA GLY A 24 35.29 -18.25 14.43
C GLY A 24 36.18 -19.35 15.01
N CYS A 25 37.19 -19.75 14.26
CA CYS A 25 38.23 -20.63 14.78
C CYS A 25 39.15 -19.82 15.71
N VAL A 26 39.27 -20.23 16.98
CA VAL A 26 40.35 -19.74 17.85
C VAL A 26 41.56 -20.64 17.65
N LEU A 27 42.59 -20.08 17.03
CA LEU A 27 43.90 -20.71 16.87
C LEU A 27 44.74 -20.40 18.09
N ILE A 28 45.01 -21.40 18.93
CA ILE A 28 45.92 -21.26 20.07
C ILE A 28 47.24 -21.93 19.69
N LEU A 29 48.28 -21.12 19.53
CA LEU A 29 49.64 -21.56 19.26
C LEU A 29 50.44 -21.58 20.57
N LEU A 30 50.90 -22.75 21.00
CA LEU A 30 51.84 -22.87 22.11
C LEU A 30 53.26 -22.99 21.54
N LYS A 31 54.16 -22.10 21.99
CA LYS A 31 55.53 -21.96 21.44
C LYS A 31 56.59 -22.75 22.20
N GLU A 32 56.22 -23.69 23.07
CA GLU A 32 57.19 -24.44 23.85
C GLU A 32 57.21 -25.91 23.46
N THR A 33 58.31 -26.30 22.83
CA THR A 33 58.79 -27.67 22.76
C THR A 33 58.80 -28.27 24.15
N ILE A 34 57.83 -29.13 24.46
CA ILE A 34 57.92 -30.00 25.64
C ILE A 34 59.07 -30.97 25.37
N ASN A 35 60.21 -30.71 26.01
CA ASN A 35 61.38 -31.55 25.95
C ASN A 35 61.06 -32.85 26.71
N THR A 36 60.93 -33.97 26.01
CA THR A 36 60.43 -35.25 26.55
C THR A 36 61.42 -36.02 27.43
N ASP A 37 62.56 -35.42 27.80
CA ASP A 37 63.64 -36.10 28.52
C ASP A 37 63.75 -35.73 30.02
N SER A 38 62.79 -34.98 30.59
CA SER A 38 62.71 -34.77 32.04
C SER A 38 61.73 -35.75 32.70
N THR A 39 62.21 -36.47 33.72
CA THR A 39 61.41 -37.35 34.59
C THR A 39 60.54 -36.58 35.60
N GLU A 40 60.17 -35.34 35.30
CA GLU A 40 59.25 -34.55 36.12
C GLU A 40 57.86 -34.60 35.47
N THR A 41 56.91 -35.20 36.17
CA THR A 41 55.48 -35.11 35.87
C THR A 41 55.05 -33.64 35.99
N TYR A 42 55.02 -32.93 34.87
CA TYR A 42 54.28 -31.67 34.77
C TYR A 42 52.79 -31.98 34.85
N ASP A 43 52.11 -31.41 35.85
CA ASP A 43 50.66 -31.46 35.94
C ASP A 43 50.04 -30.54 34.88
N LEU A 44 50.02 -31.02 33.64
CA LEU A 44 49.34 -30.37 32.50
C LEU A 44 47.87 -30.11 32.80
N THR A 45 47.28 -30.81 33.77
CA THR A 45 45.90 -30.64 34.21
C THR A 45 45.69 -29.26 34.85
N GLU A 46 46.62 -28.78 35.67
CA GLU A 46 46.49 -27.49 36.38
C GLU A 46 46.69 -26.30 35.43
N ALA A 47 47.63 -26.41 34.48
CA ALA A 47 47.85 -25.40 33.44
C ALA A 47 46.68 -25.30 32.46
N LEU A 48 46.10 -26.44 32.04
CA LEU A 48 44.89 -26.48 31.21
C LEU A 48 43.64 -26.03 31.99
N TRP A 49 43.56 -26.31 33.30
CA TRP A 49 42.47 -25.86 34.17
C TRP A 49 42.49 -24.34 34.38
N ASN A 50 43.67 -23.75 34.54
CA ASN A 50 43.83 -22.29 34.65
C ASN A 50 43.49 -21.58 33.33
N LEU A 51 43.84 -22.17 32.18
CA LEU A 51 43.48 -21.65 30.86
C LEU A 51 41.95 -21.74 30.59
N ALA A 52 41.31 -22.83 31.02
CA ALA A 52 39.85 -23.00 30.93
C ALA A 52 39.08 -22.08 31.90
N SER A 53 39.66 -21.80 33.07
CA SER A 53 39.14 -20.87 34.09
C SER A 53 39.14 -19.40 33.62
N GLU A 54 40.12 -18.99 32.81
CA GLU A 54 40.14 -17.64 32.22
C GLU A 54 39.10 -17.44 31.11
N VAL A 55 38.77 -18.48 30.34
CA VAL A 55 37.72 -18.43 29.29
C VAL A 55 36.30 -18.47 29.90
N GLN A 56 36.14 -18.94 31.14
CA GLN A 56 34.82 -19.12 31.79
C GLN A 56 34.33 -17.94 32.66
N LYS A 57 35.08 -16.84 32.80
CA LYS A 57 34.70 -15.73 33.71
C LYS A 57 33.54 -14.85 33.23
N GLU A 58 33.21 -14.83 31.94
CA GLU A 58 32.19 -13.90 31.41
C GLU A 58 30.80 -14.52 31.20
N HIS A 59 30.60 -15.84 31.40
CA HIS A 59 29.38 -16.53 30.93
C HIS A 59 28.58 -17.33 31.97
N PHE A 60 28.93 -17.34 33.27
CA PHE A 60 28.17 -18.09 34.30
C PHE A 60 28.00 -17.33 35.64
N ASN A 61 26.77 -17.33 36.17
CA ASN A 61 26.41 -16.78 37.49
C ASN A 61 26.81 -17.77 38.62
N LYS A 62 27.15 -17.25 39.81
CA LYS A 62 27.68 -17.97 40.99
C LYS A 62 26.79 -19.09 41.56
N ASP A 63 25.56 -19.25 41.05
CA ASP A 63 24.54 -20.13 41.63
C ASP A 63 24.44 -21.52 40.96
N ASN A 64 25.24 -21.84 39.93
CA ASN A 64 25.19 -23.17 39.31
C ASN A 64 26.52 -23.62 38.65
N PRO A 65 27.45 -24.25 39.38
CA PRO A 65 28.72 -24.74 38.82
C PRO A 65 28.55 -26.05 38.02
N PRO A 66 29.34 -26.29 36.95
CA PRO A 66 29.33 -27.56 36.23
C PRO A 66 29.91 -28.70 37.09
N ILE A 67 29.18 -29.80 37.18
CA ILE A 67 29.52 -31.00 37.96
C ILE A 67 30.35 -31.96 37.08
N SER A 68 31.61 -32.18 37.46
CA SER A 68 32.57 -33.22 37.04
C SER A 68 32.97 -33.29 35.56
N SER A 69 34.27 -33.17 35.29
CA SER A 69 34.93 -33.54 34.03
C SER A 69 35.83 -34.75 34.28
N THR A 70 35.66 -35.81 33.49
CA THR A 70 36.56 -36.98 33.50
C THR A 70 37.44 -36.94 32.26
N VAL A 71 38.75 -36.89 32.45
CA VAL A 71 39.74 -36.96 31.36
C VAL A 71 40.17 -38.42 31.20
N SER A 72 39.98 -38.99 30.01
CA SER A 72 40.45 -40.34 29.69
C SER A 72 41.58 -40.27 28.67
N LEU A 73 42.78 -40.70 29.05
CA LEU A 73 43.94 -40.83 28.15
C LEU A 73 43.87 -42.18 27.44
N LEU A 74 43.52 -42.18 26.15
CA LEU A 74 43.65 -43.34 25.28
C LEU A 74 45.07 -43.37 24.70
N GLN A 75 45.89 -44.34 25.12
CA GLN A 75 47.19 -44.59 24.50
C GLN A 75 46.99 -45.12 23.07
N SER A 76 47.40 -44.34 22.08
CA SER A 76 47.49 -44.73 20.66
C SER A 76 48.96 -44.59 20.21
N PRO A 77 49.47 -45.39 19.26
CA PRO A 77 50.90 -45.45 18.92
C PRO A 77 51.44 -44.28 18.07
N ALA A 78 50.72 -43.16 17.98
CA ALA A 78 51.11 -41.97 17.19
C ALA A 78 51.16 -40.72 18.09
N PRO A 79 51.96 -39.68 17.78
CA PRO A 79 52.26 -38.56 18.68
C PRO A 79 51.12 -37.51 18.71
N HIS A 80 49.87 -37.97 18.73
CA HIS A 80 48.69 -37.12 18.76
C HIS A 80 47.90 -37.42 20.03
N ILE A 81 47.98 -36.51 21.02
CA ILE A 81 47.11 -36.53 22.18
C ILE A 81 45.74 -36.02 21.71
N LYS A 82 44.74 -36.92 21.69
CA LYS A 82 43.37 -36.56 21.34
C LYS A 82 42.62 -36.17 22.61
N ILE A 83 42.49 -34.86 22.85
CA ILE A 83 41.70 -34.33 23.97
C ILE A 83 40.25 -34.18 23.47
N LEU A 84 39.34 -34.97 24.04
CA LEU A 84 37.91 -34.88 23.78
C LEU A 84 37.27 -33.98 24.83
N PHE A 85 36.90 -32.77 24.43
CA PHE A 85 35.99 -31.94 25.24
C PHE A 85 34.55 -32.37 24.94
N SER A 86 33.98 -33.22 25.80
CA SER A 86 32.54 -33.41 25.80
C SER A 86 31.90 -32.31 26.64
N PHE A 87 31.47 -31.22 26.01
CA PHE A 87 30.52 -30.33 26.64
C PHE A 87 29.17 -31.04 26.62
N ALA A 88 28.90 -31.82 27.67
CA ALA A 88 27.56 -32.25 27.95
C ALA A 88 26.74 -31.01 28.32
N LYS A 89 26.22 -30.28 27.33
CA LYS A 89 24.86 -29.74 27.47
C LYS A 89 23.95 -30.96 27.42
N ASP A 90 23.96 -31.75 28.49
CA ASP A 90 22.89 -32.71 28.75
C ASP A 90 21.63 -31.86 28.90
N LEU A 91 20.92 -31.68 27.78
CA LEU A 91 19.54 -31.26 27.80
C LEU A 91 18.87 -32.14 28.86
N PRO A 92 18.26 -31.55 29.91
CA PRO A 92 17.79 -32.34 31.04
C PRO A 92 16.93 -33.49 30.53
N THR A 93 17.22 -34.68 31.03
CA THR A 93 16.52 -35.92 30.67
C THR A 93 15.02 -35.78 30.91
N LEU A 94 14.60 -34.94 31.86
CA LEU A 94 13.21 -34.60 32.11
C LEU A 94 12.86 -33.20 31.62
N ARG A 95 11.76 -33.10 30.87
CA ARG A 95 11.05 -31.85 30.57
C ARG A 95 9.76 -31.82 31.39
N THR A 96 9.59 -30.78 32.20
CA THR A 96 8.45 -30.65 33.13
C THR A 96 7.34 -29.72 32.63
N GLY A 97 7.46 -29.20 31.40
CA GLY A 97 6.48 -28.27 30.85
C GLY A 97 6.50 -26.91 31.56
N GLY A 98 5.38 -26.19 31.45
CA GLY A 98 5.18 -24.87 32.03
C GLY A 98 6.02 -23.76 31.38
N ILE A 99 5.93 -22.55 31.93
CA ILE A 99 6.60 -21.35 31.41
C ILE A 99 8.14 -21.51 31.40
N ARG A 100 8.70 -22.32 32.31
CA ARG A 100 10.15 -22.49 32.49
C ARG A 100 10.77 -23.59 31.63
N SER A 101 9.99 -24.59 31.18
CA SER A 101 10.50 -25.69 30.37
C SER A 101 9.46 -26.21 29.38
N PRO A 102 8.97 -25.36 28.45
CA PRO A 102 7.99 -25.78 27.46
C PRO A 102 8.52 -26.94 26.62
N PHE A 103 7.65 -27.87 26.24
CA PHE A 103 8.04 -29.03 25.44
C PHE A 103 8.18 -28.70 23.95
N PHE A 104 7.46 -27.68 23.47
CA PHE A 104 7.45 -27.27 22.06
C PHE A 104 8.84 -27.03 21.44
N PRO A 105 9.79 -26.30 22.06
CA PRO A 105 11.12 -26.11 21.48
C PRO A 105 11.86 -27.42 21.19
N VAL A 106 11.63 -28.45 22.01
CA VAL A 106 12.21 -29.79 21.82
C VAL A 106 11.55 -30.49 20.64
N VAL A 107 10.22 -30.47 20.56
CA VAL A 107 9.46 -31.03 19.44
C VAL A 107 9.85 -30.34 18.12
N ARG A 108 9.92 -29.01 18.12
CA ARG A 108 10.37 -28.19 16.99
C ARG A 108 11.74 -28.62 16.49
N SER A 109 12.72 -28.69 17.39
CA SER A 109 14.08 -29.11 17.04
C SER A 109 14.12 -30.55 16.54
N GLY A 110 13.33 -31.44 17.16
CA GLY A 110 13.18 -32.84 16.75
C GLY A 110 12.67 -32.98 15.32
N ILE A 111 11.60 -32.26 14.97
CA ILE A 111 11.02 -32.25 13.64
C ILE A 111 12.00 -31.69 12.59
N GLN A 112 12.68 -30.59 12.90
CA GLN A 112 13.61 -29.95 11.97
C GLN A 112 14.85 -30.81 11.67
N LYS A 113 15.35 -31.55 12.66
CA LYS A 113 16.63 -32.26 12.55
C LYS A 113 16.52 -33.71 12.11
N SER A 114 15.33 -34.30 12.03
CA SER A 114 15.16 -35.75 11.85
C SER A 114 14.57 -36.12 10.50
N LYS A 115 15.03 -37.23 9.93
CA LYS A 115 14.50 -37.79 8.66
C LYS A 115 13.39 -38.82 8.86
N ASP A 116 13.24 -39.33 10.06
CA ASP A 116 12.20 -40.30 10.42
C ASP A 116 11.57 -39.84 11.73
N ILE A 117 10.27 -39.55 11.72
CA ILE A 117 9.55 -38.92 12.82
C ILE A 117 8.30 -39.75 13.09
N LYS A 118 8.16 -40.24 14.32
CA LYS A 118 7.02 -41.04 14.75
C LYS A 118 6.37 -40.36 15.95
N ILE A 119 5.08 -40.03 15.82
CA ILE A 119 4.32 -39.31 16.84
C ILE A 119 3.15 -40.20 17.25
N VAL A 120 3.03 -40.48 18.54
CA VAL A 120 1.87 -41.16 19.14
C VAL A 120 1.29 -40.23 20.17
N VAL A 121 0.02 -39.88 20.03
CA VAL A 121 -0.69 -39.05 21.00
C VAL A 121 -2.06 -39.63 21.25
N ALA A 122 -2.55 -39.54 22.49
CA ALA A 122 -3.85 -40.10 22.83
C ALA A 122 -4.98 -39.34 22.14
N PHE A 123 -4.85 -38.02 22.05
CA PHE A 123 -5.77 -37.18 21.31
C PHE A 123 -5.05 -36.02 20.63
N THR A 124 -5.72 -35.42 19.66
CA THR A 124 -5.22 -34.30 18.88
C THR A 124 -6.16 -33.11 18.94
N GLN A 125 -5.63 -31.92 19.24
CA GLN A 125 -6.34 -30.64 19.16
C GLN A 125 -5.79 -29.79 18.01
N GLU A 126 -6.65 -28.96 17.41
CA GLU A 126 -6.26 -28.06 16.32
C GLU A 126 -5.16 -27.09 16.74
N SER A 127 -5.20 -26.59 17.98
CA SER A 127 -4.21 -25.65 18.51
C SER A 127 -2.78 -26.23 18.52
N GLY A 128 -2.63 -27.53 18.82
CA GLY A 128 -1.35 -28.23 18.75
C GLY A 128 -0.89 -28.46 17.31
N LEU A 129 -1.82 -28.80 16.41
CA LEU A 129 -1.53 -28.97 14.99
C LEU A 129 -1.04 -27.67 14.35
N LEU A 130 -1.73 -26.54 14.57
CA LEU A 130 -1.33 -25.25 14.04
C LEU A 130 0.08 -24.84 14.49
N LEU A 131 0.46 -25.21 15.71
CA LEU A 131 1.78 -24.94 16.27
C LEU A 131 2.90 -25.71 15.55
N ILE A 132 2.68 -27.00 15.23
CA ILE A 132 3.71 -27.83 14.57
C ILE A 132 3.65 -27.78 13.04
N GLN A 133 2.54 -27.33 12.44
CA GLN A 133 2.30 -27.28 11.00
C GLN A 133 3.48 -26.75 10.16
N PRO A 134 4.05 -25.56 10.45
CA PRO A 134 5.13 -25.01 9.64
C PRO A 134 6.36 -25.93 9.64
N HIS A 135 6.67 -26.53 10.79
CA HIS A 135 7.82 -27.42 10.98
C HIS A 135 7.60 -28.77 10.30
N VAL A 136 6.38 -29.32 10.35
CA VAL A 136 6.01 -30.56 9.66
C VAL A 136 6.19 -30.39 8.14
N PHE A 137 5.65 -29.32 7.55
CA PHE A 137 5.78 -29.07 6.12
C PHE A 137 7.21 -28.79 5.69
N GLU A 138 8.02 -28.14 6.53
CA GLU A 138 9.45 -27.96 6.30
C GLU A 138 10.20 -29.30 6.34
N ALA A 139 9.93 -30.16 7.32
CA ALA A 139 10.54 -31.47 7.41
C ALA A 139 10.18 -32.34 6.20
N LEU A 140 8.93 -32.31 5.72
CA LEU A 140 8.50 -33.01 4.50
C LEU A 140 9.24 -32.51 3.26
N LYS A 141 9.40 -31.18 3.11
CA LYS A 141 10.22 -30.59 2.02
C LYS A 141 11.65 -31.12 2.06
N ASN A 142 12.20 -31.23 3.25
CA ASN A 142 13.55 -31.74 3.51
C ASN A 142 13.66 -33.28 3.42
N GLY A 143 12.61 -34.02 3.04
CA GLY A 143 12.69 -35.46 2.84
C GLY A 143 12.47 -36.29 4.11
N ALA A 144 11.81 -35.74 5.12
CA ALA A 144 11.46 -36.48 6.33
C ALA A 144 10.22 -37.36 6.10
N ASN A 145 10.23 -38.56 6.67
CA ASN A 145 9.09 -39.46 6.74
C ASN A 145 8.42 -39.31 8.11
N ILE A 146 7.16 -38.92 8.12
CA ILE A 146 6.40 -38.60 9.33
C ILE A 146 5.22 -39.58 9.45
N ARG A 147 5.14 -40.28 10.57
CA ARG A 147 4.03 -41.17 10.92
C ARG A 147 3.35 -40.66 12.19
N LEU A 148 2.09 -40.24 12.08
CA LEU A 148 1.32 -39.71 13.20
C LEU A 148 0.17 -40.66 13.53
N LEU A 149 0.14 -41.16 14.75
CA LEU A 149 -0.90 -42.01 15.30
C LEU A 149 -1.68 -41.23 16.38
N THR A 150 -2.99 -41.15 16.20
CA THR A 150 -3.92 -40.57 17.19
C THR A 150 -5.10 -41.51 17.44
N SER A 151 -6.04 -41.14 18.30
CA SER A 151 -7.20 -41.99 18.62
C SER A 151 -8.51 -41.19 18.77
N ASN A 152 -9.63 -41.90 18.79
CA ASN A 152 -10.95 -41.36 19.14
C ASN A 152 -11.26 -41.47 20.64
N TYR A 153 -10.26 -41.73 21.48
CA TYR A 153 -10.43 -41.97 22.90
C TYR A 153 -11.14 -40.79 23.61
N LEU A 154 -12.22 -41.12 24.34
CA LEU A 154 -13.10 -40.18 25.05
C LEU A 154 -13.73 -39.07 24.19
N HIS A 155 -13.71 -39.19 22.86
CA HIS A 155 -14.14 -38.13 21.93
C HIS A 155 -13.45 -36.77 22.16
N ILE A 156 -12.23 -36.77 22.73
CA ILE A 156 -11.47 -35.54 23.02
C ILE A 156 -10.81 -34.98 21.75
N THR A 157 -10.44 -35.87 20.82
CA THR A 157 -9.82 -35.47 19.56
C THR A 157 -10.76 -34.57 18.77
N GLN A 158 -10.31 -33.37 18.40
CA GLN A 158 -11.15 -32.42 17.70
C GLN A 158 -11.33 -32.85 16.24
N ALA A 159 -12.58 -33.01 15.79
CA ALA A 159 -12.90 -33.38 14.41
C ALA A 159 -12.27 -32.43 13.38
N LYS A 160 -12.28 -31.12 13.66
CA LYS A 160 -11.59 -30.10 12.84
C LYS A 160 -10.09 -30.36 12.71
N GLY A 161 -9.45 -30.85 13.77
CA GLY A 161 -8.04 -31.28 13.73
C GLY A 161 -7.81 -32.49 12.83
N LEU A 162 -8.75 -33.46 12.82
CA LEU A 162 -8.70 -34.62 11.93
C LEU A 162 -8.90 -34.23 10.46
N PHE A 163 -9.86 -33.35 10.15
CA PHE A 163 -10.01 -32.80 8.79
C PHE A 163 -8.75 -32.07 8.33
N ARG A 164 -8.10 -31.32 9.23
CA ARG A 164 -6.82 -30.66 8.94
C ARG A 164 -5.69 -31.67 8.66
N LEU A 165 -5.63 -32.78 9.39
CA LEU A 165 -4.67 -33.85 9.12
C LEU A 165 -4.93 -34.52 7.75
N LEU A 166 -6.19 -34.73 7.36
CA LEU A 166 -6.55 -35.19 6.01
C LEU A 166 -6.12 -34.20 4.93
N ASP A 167 -6.28 -32.90 5.18
CA ASP A 167 -5.77 -31.89 4.24
C ASP A 167 -4.24 -31.97 4.14
N TRP A 168 -3.53 -32.14 5.25
CA TRP A 168 -2.07 -32.24 5.26
C TRP A 168 -1.57 -33.48 4.50
N THR A 169 -2.21 -34.65 4.65
CA THR A 169 -1.81 -35.85 3.91
C THR A 169 -2.02 -35.68 2.41
N LYS A 170 -3.13 -35.06 2.00
CA LYS A 170 -3.40 -34.70 0.60
C LYS A 170 -2.39 -33.70 0.08
N GLN A 171 -2.11 -32.64 0.84
CA GLN A 171 -1.19 -31.58 0.48
C GLN A 171 0.25 -32.08 0.36
N ALA A 172 0.72 -32.87 1.33
CA ALA A 172 2.03 -33.52 1.29
C ALA A 172 2.17 -34.42 0.05
N SER A 173 1.10 -35.13 -0.31
CA SER A 173 1.08 -35.97 -1.50
C SER A 173 0.95 -35.17 -2.81
N ALA A 174 0.41 -33.95 -2.78
CA ALA A 174 0.19 -33.10 -3.96
C ALA A 174 1.42 -32.26 -4.32
N SER A 175 2.23 -31.90 -3.33
CA SER A 175 3.46 -31.15 -3.49
C SER A 175 4.62 -32.01 -4.01
N GLU A 176 5.61 -31.40 -4.64
CA GLU A 176 6.87 -32.08 -5.07
C GLU A 176 7.82 -32.35 -3.89
N TRP A 177 7.28 -32.61 -2.70
CA TRP A 177 8.09 -32.82 -1.50
C TRP A 177 8.72 -34.20 -1.51
N SER A 178 9.96 -34.28 -1.02
CA SER A 178 10.71 -35.53 -0.99
C SER A 178 10.32 -36.45 0.17
N GLY A 179 9.61 -35.93 1.18
CA GLY A 179 9.17 -36.66 2.37
C GLY A 179 7.70 -37.11 2.29
N SER A 180 7.31 -38.02 3.20
CA SER A 180 5.95 -38.58 3.27
C SER A 180 5.28 -38.30 4.62
N LEU A 181 3.99 -38.00 4.62
CA LEU A 181 3.16 -37.92 5.82
C LEU A 181 2.07 -38.99 5.80
N GLU A 182 2.10 -39.90 6.77
CA GLU A 182 1.05 -40.87 7.01
C GLU A 182 0.37 -40.60 8.36
N VAL A 183 -0.95 -40.64 8.36
CA VAL A 183 -1.76 -40.46 9.57
C VAL A 183 -2.67 -41.66 9.74
N ARG A 184 -2.67 -42.24 10.93
CA ARG A 184 -3.56 -43.34 11.31
C ARG A 184 -4.34 -43.04 12.57
N ILE A 185 -5.49 -43.70 12.69
CA ILE A 185 -6.38 -43.62 13.83
C ILE A 185 -6.49 -44.98 14.53
N TYR A 186 -6.24 -44.98 15.83
CA TYR A 186 -6.55 -46.11 16.69
C TYR A 186 -7.99 -46.00 17.19
N LYS A 187 -8.86 -46.92 16.78
CA LYS A 187 -10.27 -46.94 17.20
C LYS A 187 -10.41 -47.64 18.55
N THR A 188 -10.81 -46.91 19.58
CA THR A 188 -10.92 -47.42 20.95
C THR A 188 -12.27 -48.07 21.22
N ASP A 189 -12.53 -49.22 20.59
CA ASP A 189 -13.79 -49.93 20.78
C ASP A 189 -13.76 -50.85 22.02
N LYS A 190 -12.56 -51.19 22.53
CA LYS A 190 -12.36 -52.16 23.63
C LYS A 190 -11.22 -51.87 24.59
N ILE A 191 -10.20 -51.10 24.18
CA ILE A 191 -8.98 -50.83 24.97
C ILE A 191 -8.76 -49.33 25.03
N SER A 192 -8.48 -48.80 26.22
CA SER A 192 -8.14 -47.40 26.41
C SER A 192 -6.82 -47.06 25.73
N PHE A 193 -6.83 -46.10 24.81
CA PHE A 193 -5.62 -45.63 24.12
C PHE A 193 -5.16 -44.32 24.76
N HIS A 194 -4.02 -44.37 25.46
CA HIS A 194 -3.48 -43.23 26.21
C HIS A 194 -1.98 -43.06 26.04
N ALA A 195 -1.40 -43.63 24.99
CA ALA A 195 0.02 -43.50 24.72
C ALA A 195 0.37 -42.07 24.28
N LYS A 196 1.47 -41.51 24.82
CA LYS A 196 2.09 -40.28 24.32
C LYS A 196 3.59 -40.51 24.16
N SER A 197 4.06 -40.47 22.93
CA SER A 197 5.48 -40.60 22.61
C SER A 197 5.85 -39.85 21.34
N TRP A 198 7.05 -39.28 21.35
CA TRP A 198 7.64 -38.52 20.25
C TRP A 198 9.00 -39.12 19.94
N ILE A 199 9.13 -39.84 18.82
CA ILE A 199 10.34 -40.56 18.44
C ILE A 199 10.95 -39.86 17.22
N PHE A 200 12.16 -39.36 17.40
CA PHE A 200 12.95 -38.69 16.37
C PHE A 200 14.12 -39.59 15.98
N GLY A 201 14.09 -40.09 14.75
CA GLY A 201 15.12 -40.95 14.16
C GLY A 201 16.38 -40.20 13.77
N ALA A 202 17.20 -40.81 12.91
CA ALA A 202 18.47 -40.22 12.50
C ALA A 202 18.30 -38.84 11.81
N PRO A 203 19.27 -37.92 11.98
CA PRO A 203 20.47 -38.01 12.83
C PRO A 203 20.24 -37.83 14.34
N LEU A 204 19.08 -37.35 14.80
CA LEU A 204 18.87 -37.00 16.21
C LEU A 204 18.81 -38.22 17.14
N ASN A 205 18.22 -39.33 16.68
CA ASN A 205 18.12 -40.61 17.40
C ASN A 205 17.67 -40.47 18.87
N ARG A 206 16.60 -39.72 19.11
CA ARG A 206 16.08 -39.42 20.44
C ARG A 206 14.58 -39.60 20.52
N ALA A 207 14.11 -40.22 21.58
CA ALA A 207 12.69 -40.40 21.87
C ALA A 207 12.29 -39.67 23.15
N TYR A 208 11.02 -39.30 23.25
CA TYR A 208 10.42 -38.73 24.44
C TYR A 208 9.14 -39.49 24.76
N VAL A 209 8.95 -39.82 26.05
CA VAL A 209 7.76 -40.50 26.56
C VAL A 209 7.25 -39.73 27.75
N GLY A 210 5.95 -39.45 27.79
CA GLY A 210 5.42 -38.52 28.77
C GLY A 210 3.92 -38.34 28.77
N SER A 211 3.49 -37.17 29.22
CA SER A 211 2.09 -36.77 29.30
C SER A 211 1.66 -35.77 28.20
N SER A 212 2.59 -35.24 27.41
CA SER A 212 2.28 -34.23 26.38
C SER A 212 1.55 -34.80 25.15
N ASN A 213 0.28 -34.45 25.02
CA ASN A 213 -0.52 -34.65 23.80
C ASN A 213 -0.27 -33.54 22.76
N LEU A 214 -0.91 -33.66 21.59
CA LEU A 214 -0.83 -32.68 20.52
C LEU A 214 -1.84 -31.54 20.74
N SER A 215 -1.55 -30.67 21.72
CA SER A 215 -2.32 -29.46 22.03
C SER A 215 -1.40 -28.30 22.41
N TYR A 216 -1.85 -27.05 22.24
CA TYR A 216 -1.06 -25.89 22.65
C TYR A 216 -0.73 -25.91 24.14
N THR A 217 -1.70 -26.27 25.00
CA THR A 217 -1.50 -26.36 26.44
C THR A 217 -0.40 -27.38 26.76
N ALA A 218 -0.49 -28.61 26.24
CA ALA A 218 0.47 -29.66 26.55
C ALA A 218 1.90 -29.39 25.99
N LEU A 219 2.01 -28.57 24.95
CA LEU A 219 3.31 -28.25 24.33
C LEU A 219 3.95 -26.97 24.90
N CYS A 220 3.17 -25.98 25.35
CA CYS A 220 3.67 -24.65 25.69
C CYS A 220 3.50 -24.26 27.16
N THR A 221 2.32 -24.46 27.75
CA THR A 221 1.94 -23.79 29.02
C THR A 221 1.61 -24.75 30.15
N GLY A 222 1.16 -25.97 29.85
CA GLY A 222 0.80 -27.01 30.78
C GLY A 222 2.00 -27.61 31.48
N ILE A 223 1.81 -28.05 32.73
CA ILE A 223 2.82 -28.78 33.49
C ILE A 223 2.74 -30.24 33.04
N GLU A 224 3.75 -30.68 32.28
CA GLU A 224 3.76 -31.96 31.57
C GLU A 224 5.12 -32.63 31.74
N TRP A 225 5.17 -33.92 32.01
CA TRP A 225 6.43 -34.62 32.20
C TRP A 225 6.76 -35.44 30.96
N ASN A 226 7.89 -35.15 30.33
CA ASN A 226 8.42 -35.90 29.19
C ASN A 226 9.86 -36.30 29.47
N LEU A 227 10.08 -37.60 29.58
CA LEU A 227 11.40 -38.21 29.78
C LEU A 227 12.04 -38.50 28.43
N SER A 228 13.30 -38.10 28.25
CA SER A 228 14.07 -38.36 27.04
C SER A 228 14.79 -39.70 27.11
N CYS A 229 14.90 -40.35 25.96
CA CYS A 229 15.67 -41.56 25.74
C CYS A 229 16.57 -41.34 24.51
N ASP A 230 17.88 -41.31 24.72
CA ASP A 230 18.87 -41.19 23.65
C ASP A 230 19.30 -42.59 23.18
N ARG A 231 19.28 -42.85 21.87
CA ARG A 231 19.64 -44.16 21.33
C ARG A 231 21.07 -44.56 21.65
N ASN A 232 22.00 -43.61 21.73
CA ASN A 232 23.41 -43.92 22.04
C ASN A 232 23.59 -44.27 23.52
N ALA A 233 22.82 -43.63 24.40
CA ALA A 233 22.86 -43.90 25.84
C ALA A 233 22.06 -45.16 26.23
N SER A 234 20.96 -45.44 25.54
CA SER A 234 20.07 -46.57 25.85
C SER A 234 19.49 -47.22 24.58
N PRO A 235 20.30 -47.98 23.82
CA PRO A 235 19.89 -48.56 22.53
C PRO A 235 18.70 -49.53 22.65
N GLN A 236 18.68 -50.34 23.72
CA GLN A 236 17.63 -51.34 23.95
C GLN A 236 16.27 -50.66 24.17
N THR A 237 16.21 -49.70 25.10
CA THR A 237 14.98 -48.95 25.41
C THR A 237 14.47 -48.19 24.18
N TYR A 238 15.36 -47.59 23.39
CA TYR A 238 14.97 -46.94 22.13
C TYR A 238 14.33 -47.95 21.15
N SER A 239 14.92 -49.15 21.01
CA SER A 239 14.38 -50.22 20.16
C SER A 239 13.04 -50.75 20.65
N GLU A 240 12.83 -50.84 21.97
CA GLU A 240 11.56 -51.22 22.58
C GLU A 240 10.47 -50.20 22.27
N LEU A 241 10.79 -48.89 22.33
CA LEU A 241 9.87 -47.81 21.96
C LEU A 241 9.49 -47.85 20.47
N GLU A 242 10.46 -48.09 19.58
CA GLU A 242 10.17 -48.26 18.15
C GLU A 242 9.28 -49.48 17.88
N THR A 243 9.51 -50.59 18.59
CA THR A 243 8.69 -51.80 18.46
C THR A 243 7.26 -51.55 18.94
N ALA A 244 7.10 -50.93 20.11
CA ALA A 244 5.79 -50.57 20.65
C ALA A 244 5.02 -49.61 19.72
N PHE A 245 5.71 -48.65 19.09
CA PHE A 245 5.12 -47.80 18.06
C PHE A 245 4.58 -48.64 16.89
N LEU A 246 5.41 -49.53 16.34
CA LEU A 246 5.04 -50.33 15.16
C LEU A 246 3.87 -51.27 15.44
N GLU A 247 3.79 -51.86 16.64
CA GLU A 247 2.67 -52.68 17.06
C GLU A 247 1.35 -51.89 17.05
N GLN A 248 1.34 -50.70 17.66
CA GLN A 248 0.17 -49.82 17.67
C GLN A 248 -0.19 -49.32 16.27
N TRP A 249 0.82 -48.98 15.46
CA TRP A 249 0.65 -48.55 14.07
C TRP A 249 -0.02 -49.63 13.22
N ASN A 250 0.39 -50.89 13.37
CA ASN A 250 -0.15 -52.01 12.62
C ASN A 250 -1.59 -52.39 13.03
N GLN A 251 -2.00 -52.02 14.25
CA GLN A 251 -3.37 -52.21 14.75
C GLN A 251 -4.29 -51.01 14.49
N SER A 252 -3.78 -49.98 13.82
CA SER A 252 -4.52 -48.74 13.53
C SER A 252 -4.94 -48.65 12.06
N ASP A 253 -6.06 -47.98 11.81
CA ASP A 253 -6.60 -47.79 10.48
C ASP A 253 -6.06 -46.50 9.85
N PRO A 254 -5.90 -46.44 8.51
CA PRO A 254 -5.70 -45.17 7.80
C PRO A 254 -6.80 -44.16 8.14
N LEU A 255 -6.42 -42.87 8.21
CA LEU A 255 -7.39 -41.80 8.39
C LEU A 255 -8.13 -41.54 7.07
N GLU A 256 -9.44 -41.82 7.05
CA GLU A 256 -10.31 -41.66 5.87
C GLU A 256 -11.38 -40.59 6.08
N TRP A 257 -11.82 -39.94 5.00
CA TRP A 257 -12.78 -38.83 5.05
C TRP A 257 -14.12 -39.24 5.67
N GLU A 258 -14.70 -40.35 5.20
CA GLU A 258 -16.01 -40.84 5.63
C GLU A 258 -16.05 -41.15 7.13
N TRP A 259 -14.94 -41.67 7.66
CA TRP A 259 -14.84 -41.97 9.09
C TRP A 259 -14.77 -40.70 9.94
N VAL A 260 -14.02 -39.68 9.51
CA VAL A 260 -13.92 -38.41 10.24
C VAL A 260 -15.26 -37.68 10.26
N GLU A 261 -16.03 -37.74 9.18
CA GLU A 261 -17.38 -37.16 9.12
C GLU A 261 -18.34 -37.83 10.11
N GLN A 262 -18.33 -39.17 10.18
CA GLN A 262 -19.10 -39.92 11.18
C GLN A 262 -18.67 -39.57 12.60
N TYR A 263 -17.36 -39.58 12.88
CA TYR A 263 -16.83 -39.23 14.19
C TYR A 263 -17.17 -37.79 14.61
N ALA A 264 -17.19 -36.84 13.66
CA ALA A 264 -17.56 -35.45 13.96
C ALA A 264 -18.99 -35.35 14.52
N GLN A 265 -19.93 -36.07 13.92
CA GLN A 265 -21.32 -36.13 14.37
C GLN A 265 -21.44 -36.80 15.75
N GLU A 266 -20.70 -37.88 15.98
CA GLU A 266 -20.68 -38.58 17.27
C GLU A 266 -20.05 -37.73 18.38
N ALA A 267 -18.93 -37.06 18.10
CA ALA A 267 -18.20 -36.23 19.05
C ALA A 267 -18.99 -34.97 19.46
N GLU A 268 -19.74 -34.36 18.54
CA GLU A 268 -20.65 -33.25 18.85
C GLU A 268 -21.79 -33.64 19.81
N GLN A 269 -22.23 -34.89 19.77
CA GLN A 269 -23.26 -35.43 20.65
C GLN A 269 -22.71 -35.88 22.02
N SER A 270 -21.40 -36.10 22.12
CA SER A 270 -20.69 -36.56 23.30
C SER A 270 -20.33 -35.38 24.23
N SER A 271 -21.15 -35.12 25.26
CA SER A 271 -20.90 -34.10 26.28
C SER A 271 -19.91 -34.58 27.37
N LEU A 272 -18.67 -34.91 27.02
CA LEU A 272 -17.65 -35.32 28.00
C LEU A 272 -16.78 -34.14 28.43
N ASN A 273 -16.67 -33.94 29.74
CA ASN A 273 -15.74 -32.97 30.35
C ASN A 273 -14.29 -33.43 30.11
N LEU A 274 -13.44 -32.53 29.64
CA LEU A 274 -12.02 -32.80 29.43
C LEU A 274 -11.32 -33.27 30.72
N PRO A 275 -10.26 -34.09 30.63
CA PRO A 275 -9.48 -34.54 31.78
C PRO A 275 -8.90 -33.38 32.61
N PRO A 276 -8.70 -33.53 33.93
CA PRO A 276 -8.09 -32.49 34.77
C PRO A 276 -6.70 -32.08 34.25
N GLY A 277 -6.50 -30.79 33.96
CA GLY A 277 -5.27 -30.25 33.36
C GLY A 277 -5.42 -29.83 31.90
N GLU A 278 -6.43 -30.36 31.21
CA GLU A 278 -6.87 -29.89 29.91
C GLU A 278 -8.09 -29.00 30.10
N THR A 279 -7.90 -27.69 30.05
CA THR A 279 -9.04 -26.80 29.92
C THR A 279 -9.66 -27.00 28.54
N ALA A 280 -11.00 -27.01 28.48
CA ALA A 280 -11.69 -26.67 27.23
C ALA A 280 -11.15 -25.31 26.86
N GLN A 281 -10.21 -25.26 25.91
CA GLN A 281 -9.83 -23.99 25.37
C GLN A 281 -11.13 -23.38 24.86
N PRO A 282 -11.44 -22.12 25.21
CA PRO A 282 -12.61 -21.47 24.67
C PRO A 282 -12.55 -21.71 23.17
N SER A 283 -13.62 -22.28 22.60
CA SER A 283 -13.73 -22.46 21.16
C SER A 283 -13.17 -21.20 20.53
N GLU A 284 -12.10 -21.30 19.73
CA GLU A 284 -11.48 -20.11 19.13
C GLU A 284 -12.62 -19.23 18.65
N THR A 285 -12.70 -17.99 19.16
CA THR A 285 -13.77 -17.06 18.80
C THR A 285 -13.91 -17.13 17.28
N PRO A 286 -15.10 -17.43 16.75
CA PRO A 286 -15.30 -17.59 15.32
C PRO A 286 -14.62 -16.43 14.61
N LEU A 287 -13.75 -16.74 13.65
CA LEU A 287 -13.08 -15.72 12.86
C LEU A 287 -14.15 -14.80 12.29
N GLU A 288 -14.18 -13.56 12.74
CA GLU A 288 -15.12 -12.57 12.22
C GLU A 288 -14.50 -11.80 11.06
N PRO A 289 -15.27 -11.52 10.00
CA PRO A 289 -14.81 -10.63 8.95
C PRO A 289 -14.54 -9.22 9.50
N THR A 290 -13.49 -8.57 9.03
CA THR A 290 -13.20 -7.17 9.36
C THR A 290 -14.31 -6.24 8.81
N PRO A 291 -14.42 -4.98 9.27
CA PRO A 291 -15.43 -4.05 8.74
C PRO A 291 -15.41 -3.90 7.21
N ILE A 292 -14.22 -3.74 6.61
CA ILE A 292 -14.05 -3.71 5.14
C ILE A 292 -14.54 -5.02 4.51
N GLN A 293 -14.23 -6.17 5.11
CA GLN A 293 -14.68 -7.45 4.59
C GLN A 293 -16.21 -7.59 4.68
N LYS A 294 -16.85 -7.12 5.77
CA LYS A 294 -18.32 -7.08 5.90
C LYS A 294 -18.96 -6.22 4.80
N GLU A 295 -18.39 -5.06 4.50
CA GLU A 295 -18.83 -4.18 3.39
C GLU A 295 -18.68 -4.87 2.03
N ALA A 296 -17.54 -5.52 1.78
CA ALA A 296 -17.28 -6.25 0.55
C ALA A 296 -18.21 -7.46 0.37
N LEU A 297 -18.48 -8.22 1.43
CA LEU A 297 -19.43 -9.34 1.43
C LEU A 297 -20.86 -8.86 1.13
N LEU A 298 -21.27 -7.74 1.72
CA LEU A 298 -22.57 -7.13 1.43
C LEU A 298 -22.67 -6.71 -0.03
N ALA A 299 -21.62 -6.07 -0.58
CA ALA A 299 -21.57 -5.69 -1.97
C ALA A 299 -21.68 -6.90 -2.92
N LEU A 300 -20.99 -8.01 -2.60
CA LEU A 300 -21.08 -9.26 -3.37
C LEU A 300 -22.48 -9.87 -3.34
N HIS A 301 -23.10 -9.91 -2.15
CA HIS A 301 -24.46 -10.39 -1.99
C HIS A 301 -25.45 -9.55 -2.81
N GLN A 302 -25.33 -8.22 -2.75
CA GLN A 302 -26.16 -7.31 -3.57
C GLN A 302 -25.91 -7.47 -5.07
N ALA A 303 -24.66 -7.70 -5.49
CA ALA A 303 -24.33 -7.94 -6.90
C ALA A 303 -25.03 -9.21 -7.42
N ARG A 304 -25.01 -10.29 -6.63
CA ARG A 304 -25.73 -11.54 -6.94
C ARG A 304 -27.24 -11.35 -6.99
N GLN A 305 -27.83 -10.63 -6.03
CA GLN A 305 -29.27 -10.30 -6.04
C GLN A 305 -29.70 -9.51 -7.28
N LYS A 306 -28.81 -8.66 -7.82
CA LYS A 306 -29.05 -7.90 -9.06
C LYS A 306 -28.83 -8.72 -10.34
N GLY A 307 -28.49 -10.01 -10.22
CA GLY A 307 -28.28 -10.91 -11.35
C GLY A 307 -26.87 -10.82 -11.97
N HIS A 308 -25.91 -10.16 -11.33
CA HIS A 308 -24.53 -10.18 -11.80
C HIS A 308 -23.91 -11.58 -11.60
N GLN A 309 -23.38 -12.14 -12.68
CA GLN A 309 -22.68 -13.44 -12.67
C GLN A 309 -21.16 -13.30 -12.46
N ARG A 310 -20.64 -12.07 -12.51
CA ARG A 310 -19.21 -11.79 -12.39
C ARG A 310 -19.00 -10.57 -11.51
N ALA A 311 -18.02 -10.62 -10.63
CA ALA A 311 -17.64 -9.49 -9.78
C ALA A 311 -16.13 -9.39 -9.66
N LEU A 312 -15.62 -8.15 -9.68
CA LEU A 312 -14.24 -7.84 -9.37
C LEU A 312 -14.15 -7.12 -8.03
N ILE A 313 -13.28 -7.60 -7.14
CA ILE A 313 -12.94 -6.92 -5.90
C ILE A 313 -11.48 -6.48 -5.95
N ILE A 314 -11.29 -5.20 -5.64
CA ILE A 314 -9.97 -4.58 -5.53
C ILE A 314 -9.70 -4.37 -4.04
N LEU A 315 -8.78 -5.15 -3.49
CA LEU A 315 -8.39 -5.04 -2.08
C LEU A 315 -6.88 -5.00 -1.96
N ALA A 316 -6.38 -3.95 -1.33
CA ALA A 316 -4.97 -3.81 -1.08
C ALA A 316 -4.38 -5.00 -0.32
N THR A 317 -3.10 -5.29 -0.61
CA THR A 317 -2.37 -6.35 0.09
C THR A 317 -2.32 -6.07 1.58
N GLY A 318 -2.67 -7.07 2.39
CA GLY A 318 -2.77 -6.94 3.85
C GLY A 318 -4.21 -6.85 4.38
N LEU A 319 -5.22 -6.55 3.54
CA LEU A 319 -6.62 -6.47 3.95
C LEU A 319 -7.37 -7.83 3.98
N GLY A 320 -6.67 -8.93 3.70
CA GLY A 320 -7.21 -10.29 3.86
C GLY A 320 -8.08 -10.77 2.69
N LYS A 321 -7.66 -10.59 1.43
CA LYS A 321 -8.33 -11.11 0.21
C LYS A 321 -8.76 -12.57 0.32
N THR A 322 -7.85 -13.43 0.79
CA THR A 322 -8.09 -14.87 0.94
C THR A 322 -9.19 -15.15 1.97
N TYR A 323 -9.18 -14.48 3.13
CA TYR A 323 -10.25 -14.62 4.13
C TYR A 323 -11.59 -14.10 3.63
N LEU A 324 -11.61 -12.94 2.94
CA LEU A 324 -12.83 -12.44 2.31
C LEU A 324 -13.46 -13.50 1.39
N SER A 325 -12.64 -14.09 0.52
CA SER A 325 -13.11 -15.09 -0.43
C SER A 325 -13.66 -16.34 0.27
N ALA A 326 -13.02 -16.79 1.34
CA ALA A 326 -13.48 -17.93 2.12
C ALA A 326 -14.81 -17.64 2.84
N PHE A 327 -14.97 -16.44 3.41
CA PHE A 327 -16.25 -16.01 3.99
C PHE A 327 -17.37 -15.92 2.95
N ASP A 328 -17.08 -15.37 1.77
CA ASP A 328 -18.09 -15.24 0.71
C ASP A 328 -18.59 -16.59 0.23
N VAL A 329 -17.67 -17.54 0.03
CA VAL A 329 -18.03 -18.90 -0.37
C VAL A 329 -18.84 -19.60 0.71
N HIS A 330 -18.42 -19.45 1.98
CA HIS A 330 -19.16 -20.05 3.09
C HIS A 330 -20.59 -19.51 3.16
N ASN A 331 -20.78 -18.20 3.01
CA ASN A 331 -22.11 -17.57 2.96
C ASN A 331 -22.90 -18.04 1.72
N TYR A 332 -22.28 -18.06 0.54
CA TYR A 332 -22.90 -18.51 -0.70
C TYR A 332 -23.41 -19.96 -0.60
N MET A 333 -22.56 -20.86 -0.10
CA MET A 333 -22.91 -22.28 0.07
C MET A 333 -24.02 -22.46 1.10
N THR A 334 -24.03 -21.67 2.18
CA THR A 334 -25.06 -21.73 3.23
C THR A 334 -26.40 -21.19 2.73
N GLU A 335 -26.40 -20.08 1.98
CA GLU A 335 -27.62 -19.48 1.41
C GLU A 335 -28.25 -20.36 0.31
N GLN A 336 -27.43 -21.05 -0.48
CA GLN A 336 -27.85 -21.91 -1.60
C GLN A 336 -28.02 -23.39 -1.20
N ALA A 337 -27.99 -23.70 0.10
CA ALA A 337 -27.95 -25.07 0.64
C ALA A 337 -29.24 -25.90 0.41
N GLN A 338 -30.25 -25.37 -0.27
CA GLN A 338 -31.54 -26.04 -0.34
C GLN A 338 -31.61 -27.26 -1.28
N ASN A 339 -30.64 -27.56 -2.17
CA ASN A 339 -30.68 -28.84 -2.94
C ASN A 339 -29.42 -29.23 -3.79
N ALA A 340 -28.25 -28.60 -3.65
CA ALA A 340 -27.09 -28.96 -4.49
C ALA A 340 -25.75 -28.96 -3.74
N GLN A 341 -24.89 -29.94 -4.06
CA GLN A 341 -23.51 -30.01 -3.61
C GLN A 341 -22.67 -29.06 -4.48
N HIS A 342 -22.52 -27.80 -4.05
CA HIS A 342 -21.80 -26.77 -4.78
C HIS A 342 -20.31 -27.10 -4.93
N ARG A 343 -19.78 -26.96 -6.14
CA ARG A 343 -18.36 -27.19 -6.46
C ARG A 343 -17.65 -25.86 -6.72
N LEU A 344 -16.57 -25.64 -5.98
CA LEU A 344 -15.76 -24.43 -6.10
C LEU A 344 -14.38 -24.71 -6.69
N LEU A 345 -13.93 -23.79 -7.53
CA LEU A 345 -12.54 -23.72 -8.00
C LEU A 345 -11.86 -22.45 -7.47
N PHE A 346 -10.76 -22.63 -6.75
CA PHE A 346 -9.87 -21.54 -6.31
C PHE A 346 -8.59 -21.56 -7.13
N VAL A 347 -8.37 -20.53 -7.96
CA VAL A 347 -7.24 -20.45 -8.90
C VAL A 347 -6.23 -19.43 -8.41
N VAL A 348 -4.96 -19.86 -8.34
CA VAL A 348 -3.82 -18.95 -8.09
C VAL A 348 -2.67 -19.25 -9.05
N HIS A 349 -1.68 -18.35 -9.10
CA HIS A 349 -0.51 -18.47 -9.96
C HIS A 349 0.67 -19.22 -9.35
N ARG A 350 0.81 -19.26 -8.02
CA ARG A 350 1.92 -19.94 -7.31
C ARG A 350 1.47 -21.04 -6.35
N HIS A 351 2.23 -22.12 -6.28
CA HIS A 351 1.92 -23.28 -5.45
C HIS A 351 1.89 -22.95 -3.95
N GLU A 352 2.82 -22.13 -3.47
CA GLU A 352 2.90 -21.78 -2.04
C GLU A 352 1.69 -20.96 -1.56
N ILE A 353 1.05 -20.22 -2.47
CA ILE A 353 -0.18 -19.47 -2.18
C ILE A 353 -1.37 -20.43 -2.05
N LEU A 354 -1.38 -21.55 -2.79
CA LEU A 354 -2.43 -22.58 -2.63
C LEU A 354 -2.43 -23.16 -1.22
N GLU A 355 -1.24 -23.45 -0.68
CA GLU A 355 -1.07 -24.01 0.66
C GLU A 355 -1.64 -23.07 1.74
N GLN A 356 -1.33 -21.77 1.63
CA GLN A 356 -1.83 -20.73 2.52
C GLN A 356 -3.33 -20.51 2.37
N ALA A 357 -3.84 -20.56 1.13
CA ALA A 357 -5.25 -20.43 0.84
C ALA A 357 -6.05 -21.58 1.43
N ALA A 358 -5.66 -22.84 1.20
CA ALA A 358 -6.30 -24.02 1.76
C ALA A 358 -6.34 -23.97 3.29
N SER A 359 -5.22 -23.60 3.93
CA SER A 359 -5.18 -23.42 5.39
C SER A 359 -6.17 -22.35 5.87
N SER A 360 -6.26 -21.21 5.16
CA SER A 360 -7.19 -20.12 5.49
C SER A 360 -8.65 -20.54 5.33
N PHE A 361 -8.97 -21.27 4.26
CA PHE A 361 -10.30 -21.85 4.03
C PHE A 361 -10.66 -22.84 5.14
N ARG A 362 -9.78 -23.77 5.53
CA ARG A 362 -10.08 -24.72 6.62
C ARG A 362 -10.37 -24.05 7.97
N ARG A 363 -9.89 -22.81 8.21
CA ARG A 363 -10.24 -22.07 9.44
C ARG A 363 -11.70 -21.63 9.46
N ILE A 364 -12.31 -21.41 8.30
CA ILE A 364 -13.71 -21.00 8.13
C ILE A 364 -14.62 -22.21 7.89
N PHE A 365 -14.18 -23.19 7.09
CA PHE A 365 -14.92 -24.41 6.78
C PHE A 365 -14.66 -25.50 7.83
N SER A 366 -15.64 -25.74 8.71
CA SER A 366 -15.59 -26.80 9.73
C SER A 366 -15.61 -28.22 9.15
N SER A 367 -16.19 -28.39 7.97
CA SER A 367 -16.24 -29.62 7.17
C SER A 367 -16.13 -29.30 5.67
N GLY A 368 -16.10 -30.30 4.78
CA GLY A 368 -15.99 -30.13 3.33
C GLY A 368 -14.65 -30.59 2.74
N GLN A 369 -14.73 -31.40 1.68
CA GLN A 369 -13.58 -32.08 1.08
C GLN A 369 -12.78 -31.13 0.20
N PHE A 370 -11.50 -30.94 0.52
CA PHE A 370 -10.58 -30.19 -0.33
C PHE A 370 -9.85 -31.13 -1.29
N GLY A 371 -9.66 -30.65 -2.52
CA GLY A 371 -8.88 -31.31 -3.57
C GLY A 371 -7.79 -30.36 -4.10
N PHE A 372 -6.67 -30.93 -4.55
CA PHE A 372 -5.54 -30.16 -5.07
C PHE A 372 -5.23 -30.51 -6.53
N PHE A 373 -5.25 -29.50 -7.40
CA PHE A 373 -4.93 -29.61 -8.83
C PHE A 373 -3.69 -28.77 -9.17
N ALA A 374 -2.55 -29.20 -8.64
CA ALA A 374 -1.25 -28.54 -8.81
C ALA A 374 -0.10 -29.57 -8.82
N GLY A 375 1.10 -29.17 -9.27
CA GLY A 375 2.27 -30.05 -9.32
C GLY A 375 2.01 -31.37 -10.04
N ASN A 376 2.29 -32.50 -9.38
CA ASN A 376 2.12 -33.85 -9.92
C ASN A 376 0.71 -34.44 -9.71
N LYS A 377 -0.14 -33.84 -8.86
CA LYS A 377 -1.48 -34.37 -8.57
C LYS A 377 -2.63 -33.68 -9.29
N SER A 378 -3.57 -34.47 -9.75
CA SER A 378 -4.71 -34.05 -10.58
C SER A 378 -6.01 -34.49 -9.92
N GLU A 379 -6.23 -34.11 -8.66
CA GLU A 379 -7.46 -34.45 -7.95
C GLU A 379 -8.61 -33.63 -8.54
N THR A 380 -9.52 -34.32 -9.21
CA THR A 380 -10.71 -33.74 -9.85
C THR A 380 -11.92 -33.75 -8.94
N GLU A 381 -11.83 -34.44 -7.80
CA GLU A 381 -12.92 -34.62 -6.83
C GLU A 381 -12.70 -33.76 -5.59
N GLY A 382 -13.80 -33.30 -4.99
CA GLY A 382 -13.81 -32.41 -3.83
C GLY A 382 -14.82 -31.28 -3.98
N GLN A 383 -15.28 -30.76 -2.85
CA GLN A 383 -16.19 -29.61 -2.81
C GLN A 383 -15.46 -28.31 -3.16
N ILE A 384 -14.19 -28.20 -2.76
CA ILE A 384 -13.32 -27.05 -3.05
C ILE A 384 -12.02 -27.56 -3.67
N ILE A 385 -11.77 -27.19 -4.93
CA ILE A 385 -10.55 -27.53 -5.67
C ILE A 385 -9.62 -26.33 -5.70
N PHE A 386 -8.42 -26.50 -5.14
CA PHE A 386 -7.33 -25.53 -5.17
C PHE A 386 -6.41 -25.85 -6.35
N ALA A 387 -6.38 -24.98 -7.36
CA ALA A 387 -5.69 -25.24 -8.62
C ALA A 387 -4.66 -24.17 -8.98
N SER A 388 -3.53 -24.59 -9.55
CA SER A 388 -2.59 -23.65 -10.16
C SER A 388 -3.00 -23.35 -11.60
N ILE A 389 -2.94 -22.08 -12.01
CA ILE A 389 -3.26 -21.66 -13.39
C ILE A 389 -2.43 -22.44 -14.42
N GLN A 390 -1.16 -22.71 -14.11
CA GLN A 390 -0.22 -23.40 -14.99
C GLN A 390 -0.63 -24.85 -15.30
N LYS A 391 -1.33 -25.51 -14.36
CA LYS A 391 -1.78 -26.89 -14.55
C LYS A 391 -3.18 -26.95 -15.14
N ILE A 392 -4.13 -26.22 -14.57
CA ILE A 392 -5.54 -26.32 -14.96
C ILE A 392 -5.78 -25.89 -16.41
N HIS A 393 -5.11 -24.84 -16.92
CA HIS A 393 -5.34 -24.38 -18.29
C HIS A 393 -4.91 -25.40 -19.36
N ARG A 394 -4.03 -26.34 -19.03
CA ARG A 394 -3.60 -27.45 -19.91
C ARG A 394 -4.55 -28.65 -19.86
N HIS A 395 -5.37 -28.74 -18.83
CA HIS A 395 -6.22 -29.90 -18.53
C HIS A 395 -7.69 -29.53 -18.43
N LEU A 396 -8.11 -28.45 -19.11
CA LEU A 396 -9.50 -27.98 -19.14
C LEU A 396 -10.46 -29.09 -19.62
N HIS A 397 -10.02 -29.97 -20.52
CA HIS A 397 -10.80 -31.11 -21.02
C HIS A 397 -11.21 -32.13 -19.95
N LEU A 398 -10.58 -32.15 -18.77
CA LEU A 398 -10.97 -33.03 -17.67
C LEU A 398 -12.23 -32.54 -16.94
N PHE A 399 -12.61 -31.27 -17.15
CA PHE A 399 -13.72 -30.64 -16.48
C PHE A 399 -14.75 -30.15 -17.51
N PRO A 400 -16.02 -30.56 -17.43
CA PRO A 400 -17.12 -29.92 -18.14
C PRO A 400 -17.16 -28.40 -17.89
N CYS A 401 -17.72 -27.63 -18.84
CA CYS A 401 -17.79 -26.17 -18.74
C CYS A 401 -18.63 -25.70 -17.54
N ASP A 402 -19.61 -26.49 -17.11
CA ASP A 402 -20.54 -26.27 -16.00
C ASP A 402 -20.12 -27.02 -14.71
N TYR A 403 -18.92 -27.57 -14.65
CA TYR A 403 -18.47 -28.40 -13.52
C TYR A 403 -18.35 -27.64 -12.19
N PHE A 404 -18.06 -26.34 -12.26
CA PHE A 404 -17.87 -25.48 -11.08
C PHE A 404 -18.98 -24.44 -11.01
N ASP A 405 -19.68 -24.37 -9.88
CA ASP A 405 -20.71 -23.37 -9.63
C ASP A 405 -20.09 -22.00 -9.31
N TYR A 406 -18.94 -22.01 -8.65
CA TYR A 406 -18.25 -20.82 -8.19
C TYR A 406 -16.77 -20.91 -8.56
N ILE A 407 -16.25 -19.89 -9.24
CA ILE A 407 -14.81 -19.78 -9.54
C ILE A 407 -14.25 -18.52 -8.89
N ILE A 408 -13.17 -18.67 -8.12
CA ILE A 408 -12.38 -17.56 -7.58
C ILE A 408 -11.03 -17.54 -8.29
N ILE A 409 -10.64 -16.36 -8.76
CA ILE A 409 -9.32 -16.12 -9.33
C ILE A 409 -8.61 -15.07 -8.48
N ASP A 410 -7.58 -15.48 -7.75
CA ASP A 410 -6.71 -14.56 -7.02
C ASP A 410 -5.64 -13.97 -7.95
N GLU A 411 -5.16 -12.77 -7.61
CA GLU A 411 -4.28 -11.94 -8.43
C GLU A 411 -4.71 -11.88 -9.89
N VAL A 412 -6.00 -11.61 -10.09
CA VAL A 412 -6.61 -11.71 -11.41
C VAL A 412 -6.00 -10.72 -12.41
N HIS A 413 -5.28 -9.67 -11.97
CA HIS A 413 -4.53 -8.75 -12.84
C HIS A 413 -3.57 -9.43 -13.84
N HIS A 414 -3.22 -10.71 -13.63
CA HIS A 414 -2.53 -11.56 -14.62
C HIS A 414 -3.41 -12.08 -15.77
N ALA A 415 -4.71 -11.78 -15.78
CA ALA A 415 -5.69 -12.32 -16.73
C ALA A 415 -5.46 -11.91 -18.19
N ALA A 416 -4.51 -11.00 -18.44
CA ALA A 416 -3.95 -10.73 -19.76
C ALA A 416 -3.32 -11.98 -20.41
N ALA A 417 -2.76 -12.88 -19.61
CA ALA A 417 -2.07 -14.05 -20.12
C ALA A 417 -3.04 -15.03 -20.79
N GLN A 418 -2.60 -15.64 -21.89
CA GLN A 418 -3.38 -16.59 -22.67
C GLN A 418 -3.90 -17.77 -21.83
N SER A 419 -3.20 -18.16 -20.77
CA SER A 419 -3.62 -19.19 -19.82
C SER A 419 -4.91 -18.84 -19.09
N TYR A 420 -5.05 -17.61 -18.60
CA TYR A 420 -6.26 -17.12 -17.94
C TYR A 420 -7.40 -16.96 -18.93
N GLN A 421 -7.13 -16.43 -20.13
CA GLN A 421 -8.15 -16.29 -21.17
C GLN A 421 -8.76 -17.64 -21.56
N LYS A 422 -7.93 -18.68 -21.72
CA LYS A 422 -8.39 -20.05 -21.99
C LYS A 422 -9.29 -20.59 -20.88
N LEU A 423 -8.91 -20.39 -19.62
CA LEU A 423 -9.72 -20.81 -18.46
C LEU A 423 -11.07 -20.07 -18.44
N LEU A 424 -11.05 -18.74 -18.59
CA LEU A 424 -12.26 -17.90 -18.60
C LEU A 424 -13.18 -18.17 -19.79
N SER A 425 -12.63 -18.66 -20.91
CA SER A 425 -13.42 -19.06 -22.08
C SER A 425 -14.03 -20.45 -21.99
N HIS A 426 -13.49 -21.32 -21.13
CA HIS A 426 -13.92 -22.72 -21.01
C HIS A 426 -15.03 -22.90 -19.98
N PHE A 427 -14.91 -22.27 -18.81
CA PHE A 427 -15.87 -22.44 -17.72
C PHE A 427 -17.01 -21.42 -17.78
N GLU A 428 -18.22 -21.88 -17.46
CA GLU A 428 -19.45 -21.09 -17.33
C GLU A 428 -20.04 -21.23 -15.92
N PRO A 429 -19.36 -20.72 -14.87
CA PRO A 429 -19.85 -20.85 -13.50
C PRO A 429 -21.08 -19.97 -13.25
N SER A 430 -21.88 -20.36 -12.25
CA SER A 430 -22.97 -19.53 -11.73
C SER A 430 -22.46 -18.18 -11.21
N PHE A 431 -21.25 -18.16 -10.63
CA PHE A 431 -20.59 -16.93 -10.22
C PHE A 431 -19.06 -16.98 -10.39
N LEU A 432 -18.48 -15.91 -10.93
CA LEU A 432 -17.03 -15.72 -11.08
C LEU A 432 -16.57 -14.50 -10.27
N LEU A 433 -15.67 -14.74 -9.30
CA LEU A 433 -15.07 -13.70 -8.48
C LEU A 433 -13.59 -13.48 -8.85
N GLY A 434 -13.25 -12.27 -9.24
CA GLY A 434 -11.88 -11.81 -9.41
C GLY A 434 -11.40 -11.05 -8.17
N LEU A 435 -10.23 -11.41 -7.64
CA LEU A 435 -9.58 -10.70 -6.55
C LEU A 435 -8.26 -10.12 -7.04
N THR A 436 -8.01 -8.85 -6.77
CA THR A 436 -6.75 -8.21 -7.12
C THR A 436 -6.43 -7.09 -6.15
N ALA A 437 -5.14 -6.75 -5.99
CA ALA A 437 -4.75 -5.52 -5.31
C ALA A 437 -4.78 -4.30 -6.24
N THR A 438 -4.82 -4.50 -7.56
CA THR A 438 -4.81 -3.42 -8.54
C THR A 438 -5.74 -3.67 -9.71
N PRO A 439 -6.46 -2.64 -10.20
CA PRO A 439 -7.31 -2.75 -11.40
C PRO A 439 -6.53 -2.76 -12.72
N ILE A 440 -5.27 -2.30 -12.71
CA ILE A 440 -4.45 -2.16 -13.93
C ILE A 440 -3.69 -3.46 -14.19
N ARG A 441 -3.84 -4.00 -15.41
CA ARG A 441 -3.09 -5.16 -15.92
C ARG A 441 -1.63 -4.79 -16.16
N SER A 442 -0.77 -5.80 -16.27
CA SER A 442 0.67 -5.63 -16.57
C SER A 442 0.95 -4.92 -17.92
N ASP A 443 -0.01 -4.90 -18.82
CA ASP A 443 0.02 -4.22 -20.12
C ASP A 443 -0.69 -2.85 -20.11
N GLY A 444 -1.07 -2.33 -18.93
CA GLY A 444 -1.73 -1.03 -18.77
C GLY A 444 -3.25 -1.04 -19.00
N MET A 445 -3.83 -2.18 -19.39
CA MET A 445 -5.27 -2.30 -19.65
C MET A 445 -6.06 -2.52 -18.35
N ASN A 446 -7.32 -2.05 -18.26
CA ASN A 446 -8.14 -2.28 -17.08
C ASN A 446 -8.70 -3.71 -17.07
N ILE A 447 -8.59 -4.40 -15.94
CA ILE A 447 -9.10 -5.76 -15.79
C ILE A 447 -10.63 -5.83 -15.68
N SER A 448 -11.28 -4.72 -15.31
CA SER A 448 -12.73 -4.66 -15.14
C SER A 448 -13.50 -5.13 -16.38
N CYS A 449 -12.94 -4.97 -17.60
CA CYS A 449 -13.54 -5.45 -18.85
C CYS A 449 -13.85 -6.97 -18.82
N LEU A 450 -13.02 -7.78 -18.17
CA LEU A 450 -13.24 -9.24 -18.05
C LEU A 450 -14.40 -9.60 -17.12
N PHE A 451 -14.78 -8.65 -16.26
CA PHE A 451 -15.85 -8.73 -15.27
C PHE A 451 -17.02 -7.82 -15.65
N HIS A 452 -17.26 -7.61 -16.95
CA HIS A 452 -18.34 -6.75 -17.47
C HIS A 452 -18.30 -5.31 -16.94
N ASP A 453 -17.10 -4.75 -16.76
CA ASP A 453 -16.85 -3.46 -16.14
C ASP A 453 -17.42 -3.31 -14.70
N HIS A 454 -17.75 -4.42 -14.03
CA HIS A 454 -18.35 -4.42 -12.70
C HIS A 454 -17.29 -4.59 -11.59
N ILE A 455 -16.83 -3.48 -11.05
CA ILE A 455 -16.10 -3.43 -9.78
C ILE A 455 -17.14 -3.45 -8.65
N CYS A 456 -17.17 -4.54 -7.90
CA CYS A 456 -18.14 -4.75 -6.83
C CYS A 456 -17.77 -4.00 -5.56
N PHE A 457 -16.48 -4.00 -5.21
CA PHE A 457 -15.94 -3.30 -4.06
C PHE A 457 -14.47 -2.95 -4.27
N GLU A 458 -14.05 -1.79 -3.75
CA GLU A 458 -12.66 -1.33 -3.77
C GLU A 458 -12.27 -0.79 -2.40
N ALA A 459 -11.13 -1.24 -1.87
CA ALA A 459 -10.44 -0.57 -0.77
C ALA A 459 -8.92 -0.62 -0.99
N ASN A 460 -8.32 0.57 -1.02
CA ASN A 460 -6.89 0.75 -1.29
C ASN A 460 -6.05 0.72 0.00
N LEU A 461 -4.72 0.89 -0.12
CA LEU A 461 -3.83 0.88 1.05
C LEU A 461 -4.11 2.02 2.00
N ALA A 462 -4.45 3.20 1.47
CA ALA A 462 -4.74 4.38 2.28
C ALA A 462 -5.96 4.18 3.18
N GLU A 463 -7.05 3.68 2.63
CA GLU A 463 -8.25 3.33 3.40
C GLU A 463 -7.95 2.25 4.45
N GLY A 464 -7.11 1.27 4.10
CA GLY A 464 -6.62 0.27 5.05
C GLY A 464 -5.88 0.86 6.25
N ILE A 465 -5.08 1.91 6.03
CA ILE A 465 -4.34 2.62 7.08
C ILE A 465 -5.29 3.50 7.90
N GLU A 466 -6.15 4.29 7.26
CA GLU A 466 -7.12 5.18 7.91
C GLU A 466 -8.09 4.42 8.82
N ARG A 467 -8.57 3.25 8.37
CA ARG A 467 -9.43 2.36 9.17
C ARG A 467 -8.65 1.52 10.19
N GLN A 468 -7.35 1.78 10.36
CA GLN A 468 -6.48 1.06 11.30
C GLN A 468 -6.52 -0.47 11.08
N LEU A 469 -6.61 -0.93 9.84
CA LEU A 469 -6.43 -2.34 9.49
C LEU A 469 -4.97 -2.63 9.10
N LEU A 470 -4.28 -1.60 8.63
CA LEU A 470 -2.86 -1.57 8.33
C LEU A 470 -2.12 -0.65 9.31
N ALA A 471 -0.81 -0.87 9.46
CA ALA A 471 0.09 0.03 10.17
C ALA A 471 0.44 1.23 9.26
N PRO A 472 0.64 2.43 9.82
CA PRO A 472 1.14 3.56 9.05
C PRO A 472 2.60 3.35 8.63
N PHE A 473 3.09 4.15 7.68
CA PHE A 473 4.48 4.09 7.21
C PHE A 473 5.19 5.43 7.24
N HIS A 474 6.51 5.38 7.36
CA HIS A 474 7.42 6.50 7.18
C HIS A 474 8.34 6.19 6.01
N TYR A 475 8.16 6.88 4.90
CA TYR A 475 8.95 6.71 3.70
C TYR A 475 10.07 7.74 3.64
N VAL A 476 11.28 7.30 3.35
CA VAL A 476 12.48 8.12 3.24
C VAL A 476 13.15 7.86 1.89
N GLY A 477 13.08 8.86 1.01
CA GLY A 477 13.77 8.86 -0.28
C GLY A 477 15.13 9.56 -0.19
N ARG A 478 16.19 8.90 -0.65
CA ARG A 478 17.55 9.47 -0.76
C ARG A 478 18.09 9.30 -2.16
N ILE A 479 18.89 10.25 -2.62
CA ILE A 479 19.52 10.16 -3.95
C ILE A 479 20.49 8.97 -3.96
N ASP A 480 20.35 8.09 -4.94
CA ASP A 480 21.30 7.00 -5.14
C ASP A 480 22.59 7.58 -5.74
N PRO A 481 23.78 7.37 -5.14
CA PRO A 481 25.04 7.90 -5.66
C PRO A 481 25.49 7.26 -6.99
N ILE A 482 24.77 6.24 -7.47
CA ILE A 482 25.03 5.59 -8.75
C ILE A 482 24.43 6.38 -9.90
N ASP A 483 25.22 6.58 -10.95
CA ASP A 483 24.74 7.08 -12.23
C ASP A 483 24.17 5.94 -13.09
N TYR A 484 22.85 5.97 -13.29
CA TYR A 484 22.10 4.99 -14.09
C TYR A 484 22.02 5.34 -15.57
N GLN A 485 22.35 6.58 -15.98
CA GLN A 485 22.32 7.01 -17.38
C GLN A 485 23.24 6.22 -18.32
N PRO A 486 24.49 5.88 -17.95
CA PRO A 486 25.37 5.13 -18.85
C PRO A 486 25.02 3.64 -18.96
N ILE A 487 24.16 3.11 -18.09
CA ILE A 487 23.82 1.68 -18.05
C ILE A 487 22.83 1.38 -19.20
N PRO A 488 23.15 0.48 -20.14
CA PRO A 488 22.30 0.20 -21.29
C PRO A 488 20.90 -0.25 -20.88
N TRP A 489 19.89 0.41 -21.45
CA TRP A 489 18.49 0.12 -21.22
C TRP A 489 17.86 -0.53 -22.47
N ARG A 490 17.44 -1.80 -22.36
CA ARG A 490 16.83 -2.57 -23.47
C ARG A 490 15.60 -3.33 -22.99
N ASN A 491 14.55 -3.36 -23.81
CA ASN A 491 13.29 -4.09 -23.53
C ASN A 491 12.71 -3.81 -22.14
N GLY A 492 12.81 -2.56 -21.68
CA GLY A 492 12.26 -2.20 -20.38
C GLY A 492 13.07 -2.67 -19.18
N ARG A 493 14.36 -3.03 -19.34
CA ARG A 493 15.27 -3.39 -18.24
C ARG A 493 16.68 -2.86 -18.49
N PHE A 494 17.44 -2.66 -17.41
CA PHE A 494 18.89 -2.42 -17.49
C PHE A 494 19.63 -3.70 -17.89
N SER A 495 20.79 -3.55 -18.53
CA SER A 495 21.78 -4.61 -18.72
C SER A 495 22.15 -5.23 -17.37
N PRO A 496 21.82 -6.52 -17.10
CA PRO A 496 21.96 -7.09 -15.76
C PRO A 496 23.38 -7.03 -15.21
N LYS A 497 24.38 -7.29 -16.05
CA LYS A 497 25.79 -7.31 -15.67
C LYS A 497 26.31 -5.92 -15.29
N GLU A 498 26.04 -4.93 -16.13
CA GLU A 498 26.52 -3.55 -15.91
C GLU A 498 25.79 -2.89 -14.74
N LEU A 499 24.50 -3.18 -14.56
CA LEU A 499 23.76 -2.77 -13.37
C LEU A 499 24.36 -3.40 -12.11
N GLU A 500 24.60 -4.70 -12.11
CA GLU A 500 25.15 -5.41 -10.96
C GLU A 500 26.49 -4.85 -10.48
N ASP A 501 27.40 -4.58 -11.42
CA ASP A 501 28.71 -4.01 -11.11
C ASP A 501 28.60 -2.56 -10.58
N ALA A 502 27.67 -1.76 -11.10
CA ALA A 502 27.42 -0.41 -10.61
C ALA A 502 26.81 -0.40 -9.19
N LEU A 503 25.90 -1.32 -8.88
CA LEU A 503 25.19 -1.36 -7.59
C LEU A 503 26.07 -1.84 -6.42
N CYS A 504 27.13 -2.60 -6.67
CA CYS A 504 28.05 -3.12 -5.65
C CYS A 504 29.19 -2.12 -5.33
N SER A 505 28.94 -0.81 -5.40
CA SER A 505 29.95 0.21 -5.11
C SER A 505 30.03 0.54 -3.61
N ASP A 506 31.25 0.80 -3.12
CA ASP A 506 31.49 1.17 -1.72
C ASP A 506 30.73 2.45 -1.33
N LYS A 507 30.64 3.44 -2.24
CA LYS A 507 29.90 4.69 -1.99
C LYS A 507 28.44 4.44 -1.63
N ARG A 508 27.80 3.49 -2.34
CA ARG A 508 26.41 3.12 -2.09
C ARG A 508 26.24 2.36 -0.78
N MET A 509 27.20 1.51 -0.43
CA MET A 509 27.18 0.76 0.83
C MET A 509 27.44 1.65 2.06
N LEU A 510 28.25 2.70 1.91
CA LEU A 510 28.42 3.72 2.95
C LEU A 510 27.12 4.50 3.20
N LEU A 511 26.42 4.92 2.14
CA LEU A 511 25.10 5.53 2.28
C LEU A 511 24.09 4.59 2.96
N LEU A 512 24.12 3.30 2.61
CA LEU A 512 23.29 2.30 3.28
C LEU A 512 23.60 2.21 4.79
N GLU A 513 24.87 2.27 5.17
CA GLU A 513 25.31 2.25 6.58
C GLU A 513 24.82 3.48 7.35
N GLU A 514 24.91 4.66 6.75
CA GLU A 514 24.38 5.92 7.31
C GLU A 514 22.87 5.80 7.56
N LEU A 515 22.11 5.37 6.54
CA LEU A 515 20.65 5.23 6.63
C LEU A 515 20.22 4.12 7.58
N TRP A 516 21.02 3.05 7.71
CA TRP A 516 20.78 1.99 8.68
C TRP A 516 20.83 2.50 10.12
N THR A 517 21.70 3.48 10.38
CA THR A 517 21.90 4.10 11.70
C THR A 517 20.88 5.20 11.97
N GLU A 518 20.56 6.03 10.96
CA GLU A 518 19.59 7.13 11.07
C GLU A 518 18.15 6.63 11.27
N ILE A 519 17.77 5.55 10.58
CA ILE A 519 16.38 5.10 10.49
C ILE A 519 16.19 3.82 11.30
N PRO A 520 15.35 3.81 12.35
CA PRO A 520 15.21 2.65 13.23
C PRO A 520 14.55 1.46 12.52
N GLY A 521 14.94 0.25 12.91
CA GLY A 521 14.31 -0.99 12.46
C GLY A 521 14.97 -2.20 13.09
N THR A 522 14.17 -3.16 13.57
CA THR A 522 14.65 -4.40 14.19
C THR A 522 14.59 -5.58 13.24
N LYS A 523 13.57 -5.63 12.38
CA LYS A 523 13.32 -6.74 11.46
C LYS A 523 13.24 -6.18 10.04
N THR A 524 14.37 -6.26 9.35
CA THR A 524 14.58 -5.58 8.08
C THR A 524 14.52 -6.56 6.89
N VAL A 525 13.84 -6.16 5.82
CA VAL A 525 13.94 -6.83 4.51
C VAL A 525 14.54 -5.86 3.50
N VAL A 526 15.61 -6.30 2.84
CA VAL A 526 16.36 -5.53 1.85
C VAL A 526 16.11 -6.12 0.46
N PHE A 527 15.46 -5.37 -0.42
CA PHE A 527 15.19 -5.78 -1.79
C PHE A 527 16.37 -5.44 -2.72
N CYS A 528 17.09 -6.47 -3.14
CA CYS A 528 18.27 -6.37 -3.98
C CYS A 528 17.96 -6.63 -5.46
N ALA A 529 18.85 -6.17 -6.34
CA ALA A 529 18.66 -6.23 -7.79
C ALA A 529 19.09 -7.58 -8.42
N SER A 530 20.08 -8.25 -7.82
CA SER A 530 20.60 -9.54 -8.31
C SER A 530 21.17 -10.36 -7.15
N ILE A 531 21.48 -11.63 -7.43
CA ILE A 531 22.06 -12.56 -6.45
C ILE A 531 23.37 -12.03 -5.88
N LYS A 532 24.32 -11.65 -6.74
CA LYS A 532 25.61 -11.10 -6.32
C LYS A 532 25.43 -9.84 -5.47
N HIS A 533 24.49 -8.98 -5.83
CA HIS A 533 24.20 -7.78 -5.05
C HIS A 533 23.60 -8.11 -3.68
N ALA A 534 22.71 -9.10 -3.57
CA ALA A 534 22.18 -9.55 -2.28
C ALA A 534 23.27 -10.14 -1.37
N ASP A 535 24.15 -10.97 -1.92
CA ASP A 535 25.29 -11.53 -1.19
C ASP A 535 26.27 -10.43 -0.76
N HIS A 536 26.55 -9.46 -1.64
CA HIS A 536 27.42 -8.33 -1.34
C HIS A 536 26.88 -7.46 -0.18
N VAL A 537 25.58 -7.14 -0.19
CA VAL A 537 24.93 -6.36 0.87
C VAL A 537 24.93 -7.14 2.18
N ALA A 538 24.59 -8.43 2.17
CA ALA A 538 24.62 -9.26 3.38
C ALA A 538 26.03 -9.33 3.98
N LEU A 539 27.06 -9.53 3.15
CA LEU A 539 28.46 -9.51 3.59
C LEU A 539 28.88 -8.15 4.15
N TRP A 540 28.42 -7.04 3.56
CA TRP A 540 28.72 -5.70 4.07
C TRP A 540 28.08 -5.46 5.45
N LEU A 541 26.80 -5.81 5.60
CA LEU A 541 26.08 -5.68 6.88
C LEU A 541 26.72 -6.55 7.98
N ASN A 542 27.08 -7.80 7.67
CA ASN A 542 27.75 -8.70 8.62
C ASN A 542 29.11 -8.14 9.08
N LYS A 543 29.89 -7.51 8.19
CA LYS A 543 31.15 -6.82 8.56
C LYS A 543 30.94 -5.67 9.55
N LYS A 544 29.72 -5.15 9.66
CA LYS A 544 29.32 -4.07 10.55
C LYS A 544 28.54 -4.57 11.77
N ASN A 545 28.64 -5.86 12.08
CA ASN A 545 27.96 -6.52 13.19
C ASN A 545 26.41 -6.45 13.10
N VAL A 546 25.87 -6.40 11.88
CA VAL A 546 24.44 -6.58 11.63
C VAL A 546 24.24 -7.98 11.09
N ASN A 547 23.48 -8.81 11.80
CA ASN A 547 23.25 -10.20 11.39
C ASN A 547 22.35 -10.21 10.15
N ALA A 548 22.94 -10.50 8.99
CA ALA A 548 22.26 -10.46 7.70
C ALA A 548 22.42 -11.77 6.92
N LEU A 549 21.31 -12.29 6.37
CA LEU A 549 21.31 -13.45 5.48
C LEU A 549 20.82 -13.07 4.09
N SER A 550 21.40 -13.68 3.05
CA SER A 550 20.92 -13.57 1.68
C SER A 550 19.99 -14.75 1.32
N ILE A 551 18.86 -14.46 0.67
CA ILE A 551 17.89 -15.46 0.20
C ILE A 551 17.63 -15.27 -1.30
N HIS A 552 18.04 -16.25 -2.09
CA HIS A 552 17.98 -16.27 -3.54
C HIS A 552 17.94 -17.71 -4.10
N THR A 553 17.93 -17.88 -5.42
CA THR A 553 17.86 -19.21 -6.07
C THR A 553 19.23 -19.86 -6.31
N GLY A 554 20.29 -19.29 -5.76
CA GLY A 554 21.68 -19.71 -5.99
C GLY A 554 22.19 -20.65 -4.91
N PRO A 555 23.35 -21.30 -5.12
CA PRO A 555 23.88 -22.31 -4.22
C PRO A 555 24.33 -21.76 -2.85
N THR A 556 24.62 -20.46 -2.77
CA THR A 556 25.02 -19.75 -1.54
C THR A 556 23.83 -19.24 -0.72
N SER A 557 22.60 -19.45 -1.18
CA SER A 557 21.41 -18.93 -0.50
C SER A 557 21.16 -19.66 0.81
N ALA A 558 20.78 -18.90 1.84
CA ALA A 558 20.10 -19.48 3.00
C ALA A 558 18.75 -20.07 2.58
N SER A 559 18.26 -21.08 3.31
CA SER A 559 16.92 -21.60 3.07
C SER A 559 15.88 -20.49 3.35
N ARG A 560 14.89 -20.39 2.47
CA ARG A 560 13.80 -19.40 2.60
C ARG A 560 13.07 -19.53 3.94
N SER A 561 12.79 -20.75 4.38
CA SER A 561 12.09 -21.00 5.65
C SER A 561 12.97 -20.70 6.84
N GLU A 562 14.23 -21.14 6.82
CA GLU A 562 15.21 -20.88 7.88
C GLU A 562 15.43 -19.39 8.07
N GLY A 563 15.69 -18.64 6.99
CA GLY A 563 15.90 -17.20 7.08
C GLY A 563 14.67 -16.45 7.58
N LEU A 564 13.45 -16.84 7.15
CA LEU A 564 12.21 -16.24 7.68
C LEU A 564 11.99 -16.55 9.16
N ASN A 565 12.30 -17.77 9.60
CA ASN A 565 12.18 -18.15 11.00
C ASN A 565 13.23 -17.43 11.85
N ALA A 566 14.47 -17.34 11.39
CA ALA A 566 15.55 -16.60 12.03
C ALA A 566 15.20 -15.11 12.20
N LEU A 567 14.67 -14.46 11.15
CA LEU A 567 14.19 -13.07 11.24
C LEU A 567 12.98 -12.93 12.17
N ARG A 568 12.11 -13.95 12.26
CA ARG A 568 10.95 -13.93 13.17
C ARG A 568 11.38 -14.07 14.64
N GLU A 569 12.33 -14.97 14.91
CA GLU A 569 12.87 -15.28 16.23
C GLU A 569 13.83 -14.17 16.73
N GLY A 570 14.40 -13.39 15.81
CA GLY A 570 15.34 -12.30 16.11
C GLY A 570 16.81 -12.75 16.10
N ASP A 571 17.09 -13.94 15.56
CA ASP A 571 18.46 -14.43 15.36
C ASP A 571 19.20 -13.65 14.26
N VAL A 572 18.43 -13.05 13.35
CA VAL A 572 18.90 -12.27 12.19
C VAL A 572 18.15 -10.96 12.15
N ASP A 573 18.86 -9.85 11.90
CA ASP A 573 18.31 -8.50 11.81
C ASP A 573 17.81 -8.17 10.39
N ALA A 574 18.43 -8.78 9.38
CA ALA A 574 18.23 -8.43 7.97
C ALA A 574 18.14 -9.65 7.03
N LEU A 575 17.14 -9.64 6.15
CA LEU A 575 17.09 -10.55 5.00
C LEU A 575 17.31 -9.78 3.70
N CYS A 576 18.38 -10.11 2.96
CA CYS A 576 18.72 -9.55 1.66
C CYS A 576 18.17 -10.46 0.55
N VAL A 577 17.28 -9.95 -0.29
CA VAL A 577 16.41 -10.82 -1.10
C VAL A 577 16.30 -10.42 -2.56
N VAL A 578 16.17 -11.42 -3.44
CA VAL A 578 16.03 -11.25 -4.88
C VAL A 578 14.80 -12.00 -5.37
N ASP A 579 13.77 -11.26 -5.81
CA ASP A 579 12.54 -11.74 -6.49
C ASP A 579 11.65 -12.80 -5.79
N LEU A 580 12.15 -13.49 -4.75
CA LEU A 580 11.47 -14.58 -4.05
C LEU A 580 10.41 -14.11 -3.06
N PHE A 581 10.48 -12.87 -2.58
CA PHE A 581 9.52 -12.30 -1.61
C PHE A 581 8.58 -11.25 -2.19
N ASN A 582 8.57 -11.12 -3.51
CA ASN A 582 7.55 -10.33 -4.20
C ASN A 582 6.14 -10.85 -3.86
N GLU A 583 5.99 -12.18 -3.73
CA GLU A 583 4.72 -12.86 -3.45
C GLU A 583 4.90 -13.98 -2.40
N GLY A 584 3.97 -14.06 -1.44
CA GLY A 584 3.97 -15.13 -0.40
C GLY A 584 4.84 -14.89 0.84
N LEU A 585 5.47 -13.70 1.01
CA LEU A 585 6.09 -13.32 2.29
C LEU A 585 4.99 -13.03 3.33
N ASP A 586 4.97 -13.80 4.42
CA ASP A 586 4.11 -13.58 5.59
C ASP A 586 4.96 -13.30 6.84
N LEU A 587 5.34 -12.03 7.00
CA LEU A 587 6.10 -11.55 8.16
C LEU A 587 5.51 -10.24 8.68
N PRO A 588 4.41 -10.27 9.47
CA PRO A 588 3.77 -9.07 9.98
C PRO A 588 4.67 -8.20 10.87
N GLN A 589 5.65 -8.84 11.53
CA GLN A 589 6.58 -8.21 12.47
C GLN A 589 7.68 -7.37 11.80
N MET A 590 7.83 -7.42 10.48
CA MET A 590 8.79 -6.59 9.75
C MET A 590 8.46 -5.11 9.98
N ASP A 591 9.45 -4.33 10.40
CA ASP A 591 9.30 -2.91 10.74
C ASP A 591 10.15 -1.99 9.85
N ARG A 592 11.07 -2.54 9.05
CA ARG A 592 11.86 -1.78 8.06
C ARG A 592 11.98 -2.49 6.71
N ILE A 593 11.79 -1.75 5.63
CA ILE A 593 12.03 -2.17 4.24
C ILE A 593 13.11 -1.27 3.65
N ILE A 594 14.11 -1.86 2.99
CA ILE A 594 15.12 -1.11 2.23
C ILE A 594 15.03 -1.52 0.76
N MET A 595 14.90 -0.55 -0.14
CA MET A 595 14.77 -0.77 -1.57
C MET A 595 16.04 -0.37 -2.30
N LEU A 596 16.89 -1.36 -2.61
CA LEU A 596 18.18 -1.17 -3.29
C LEU A 596 18.13 -1.52 -4.78
N ARG A 597 16.95 -1.76 -5.34
CA ARG A 597 16.77 -2.12 -6.75
C ARG A 597 15.91 -1.12 -7.50
N PRO A 598 16.19 -0.88 -8.80
CA PRO A 598 15.29 -0.14 -9.67
C PRO A 598 14.04 -0.99 -9.96
N THR A 599 12.96 -0.75 -9.20
CA THR A 599 11.70 -1.49 -9.36
C THR A 599 10.87 -0.83 -10.47
N THR A 600 10.69 -1.51 -11.59
CA THR A 600 9.98 -0.98 -12.77
C THR A 600 8.45 -0.97 -12.62
N SER A 601 7.92 -1.81 -11.73
CA SER A 601 6.48 -2.00 -11.54
C SER A 601 6.00 -1.35 -10.24
N SER A 602 5.08 -0.38 -10.36
CA SER A 602 4.38 0.23 -9.23
C SER A 602 3.53 -0.78 -8.45
N LEU A 603 2.94 -1.76 -9.16
CA LEU A 603 2.21 -2.87 -8.55
C LEU A 603 3.11 -3.68 -7.61
N LEU A 604 4.29 -4.08 -8.08
CA LEU A 604 5.24 -4.84 -7.28
C LEU A 604 5.68 -4.07 -6.04
N PHE A 605 5.94 -2.77 -6.20
CA PHE A 605 6.26 -1.86 -5.11
C PHE A 605 5.13 -1.81 -4.06
N LEU A 606 3.87 -1.59 -4.47
CA LEU A 606 2.73 -1.54 -3.54
C LEU A 606 2.47 -2.89 -2.87
N GLN A 607 2.67 -4.01 -3.56
CA GLN A 607 2.58 -5.34 -2.97
C GLN A 607 3.65 -5.57 -1.89
N GLN A 608 4.90 -5.15 -2.15
CA GLN A 608 5.98 -5.23 -1.18
C GLN A 608 5.70 -4.34 0.04
N LEU A 609 5.26 -3.11 -0.20
CA LEU A 609 4.87 -2.16 0.84
C LEU A 609 3.74 -2.74 1.71
N GLY A 610 2.62 -3.16 1.10
CA GLY A 610 1.46 -3.67 1.83
C GLY A 610 1.70 -4.94 2.64
N ARG A 611 2.71 -5.75 2.29
CA ARG A 611 3.19 -6.86 3.15
C ARG A 611 3.82 -6.32 4.44
N GLY A 612 4.59 -5.25 4.33
CA GLY A 612 5.13 -4.52 5.47
C GLY A 612 4.10 -3.69 6.22
N LEU A 613 2.93 -3.40 5.67
CA LEU A 613 1.90 -2.63 6.39
C LEU A 613 1.03 -3.51 7.30
N ARG A 614 1.26 -4.82 7.37
CA ARG A 614 0.54 -5.69 8.31
C ARG A 614 0.84 -5.29 9.76
N LYS A 615 -0.18 -5.31 10.59
CA LYS A 615 -0.07 -5.04 12.02
C LYS A 615 0.64 -6.19 12.75
N ALA A 616 1.44 -5.83 13.74
CA ALA A 616 2.06 -6.77 14.65
C ALA A 616 2.12 -6.17 16.07
N PRO A 617 2.16 -6.99 17.13
CA PRO A 617 2.45 -6.51 18.47
C PRO A 617 3.77 -5.73 18.47
N GLN A 618 3.82 -4.60 19.19
CA GLN A 618 4.98 -3.69 19.32
C GLN A 618 5.37 -2.89 18.06
N LYS A 619 4.69 -3.09 16.93
CA LYS A 619 4.93 -2.31 15.72
C LYS A 619 4.06 -1.06 15.67
N SER A 620 4.69 0.11 15.74
CA SER A 620 4.01 1.41 15.63
C SER A 620 3.85 1.87 14.18
N LYS A 621 4.91 1.73 13.37
CA LYS A 621 4.95 2.12 11.95
C LYS A 621 5.94 1.26 11.17
N LEU A 622 5.81 1.27 9.85
CA LEU A 622 6.76 0.69 8.91
C LEU A 622 7.72 1.77 8.39
N HIS A 623 9.02 1.58 8.56
CA HIS A 623 10.02 2.43 7.94
C HIS A 623 10.38 1.91 6.54
N VAL A 624 10.39 2.78 5.54
CA VAL A 624 10.72 2.43 4.15
C VAL A 624 11.83 3.34 3.66
N VAL A 625 12.97 2.76 3.33
CA VAL A 625 14.13 3.46 2.79
C VAL A 625 14.23 3.16 1.30
N ASP A 626 14.22 4.20 0.47
CA ASP A 626 14.30 4.08 -0.98
C ASP A 626 15.45 4.90 -1.56
N LEU A 627 16.37 4.21 -2.25
CA LEU A 627 17.41 4.87 -3.02
C LEU A 627 16.88 5.19 -4.42
N VAL A 628 16.87 6.48 -4.77
CA VAL A 628 16.26 7.03 -5.98
C VAL A 628 17.36 7.44 -6.96
N GLY A 629 17.49 6.70 -8.06
CA GLY A 629 18.50 6.97 -9.10
C GLY A 629 18.02 7.94 -10.19
N ASN A 630 18.97 8.43 -10.98
CA ASN A 630 18.76 9.38 -12.08
C ASN A 630 18.20 8.73 -13.37
N HIS A 631 17.10 7.98 -13.24
CA HIS A 631 16.41 7.35 -14.36
C HIS A 631 14.88 7.35 -14.17
N HIS A 632 14.09 7.43 -15.25
CA HIS A 632 12.63 7.58 -15.15
C HIS A 632 11.90 6.40 -14.48
N VAL A 633 12.53 5.23 -14.37
CA VAL A 633 11.99 4.06 -13.63
C VAL A 633 11.60 4.40 -12.19
N PHE A 634 12.32 5.34 -11.60
CA PHE A 634 12.18 5.72 -10.21
C PHE A 634 10.91 6.57 -9.95
N LEU A 635 10.31 7.18 -10.99
CA LEU A 635 9.05 7.92 -10.89
C LEU A 635 7.89 7.06 -10.37
N ASN A 636 7.83 5.81 -10.83
CA ASN A 636 6.69 4.92 -10.59
C ASN A 636 6.43 4.64 -9.11
N ARG A 637 7.47 4.66 -8.26
CA ARG A 637 7.35 4.39 -6.82
C ARG A 637 6.84 5.61 -6.08
N VAL A 638 7.47 6.77 -6.31
CA VAL A 638 7.09 8.03 -5.69
C VAL A 638 5.67 8.43 -6.09
N GLN A 639 5.32 8.24 -7.36
CA GLN A 639 3.94 8.44 -7.82
C GLN A 639 2.95 7.52 -7.11
N ALA A 640 3.25 6.21 -7.04
CA ALA A 640 2.35 5.27 -6.39
C ALA A 640 2.07 5.63 -4.91
N LEU A 641 3.03 6.27 -4.22
CA LEU A 641 2.85 6.77 -2.86
C LEU A 641 2.06 8.08 -2.80
N LEU A 642 2.42 9.08 -3.60
CA LEU A 642 1.77 10.39 -3.58
C LEU A 642 0.31 10.32 -4.08
N SER A 643 0.02 9.38 -4.97
CA SER A 643 -1.33 9.13 -5.51
C SER A 643 -2.17 8.17 -4.68
N LEU A 644 -1.74 7.74 -3.49
CA LEU A 644 -2.48 6.78 -2.64
C LEU A 644 -3.92 7.21 -2.34
N ASN A 645 -4.16 8.52 -2.23
CA ASN A 645 -5.43 9.13 -1.81
C ASN A 645 -5.83 10.33 -2.69
N SER A 646 -5.15 10.51 -3.82
CA SER A 646 -5.24 11.71 -4.62
C SER A 646 -5.40 11.39 -6.10
N THR A 647 -6.37 12.04 -6.72
CA THR A 647 -6.55 12.05 -8.18
C THR A 647 -5.85 13.24 -8.84
N THR A 648 -5.11 14.04 -8.07
CA THR A 648 -4.39 15.20 -8.57
C THR A 648 -3.24 14.75 -9.47
N PRO A 649 -2.96 15.47 -10.59
CA PRO A 649 -1.82 15.16 -11.45
C PRO A 649 -0.52 15.06 -10.64
N PHE A 650 0.34 14.10 -10.99
CA PHE A 650 1.57 13.83 -10.25
C PHE A 650 2.52 15.03 -10.21
N GLU A 651 2.57 15.82 -11.29
CA GLU A 651 3.35 17.07 -11.37
C GLU A 651 3.00 18.04 -10.24
N ALA A 652 1.71 18.22 -9.94
CA ALA A 652 1.26 19.10 -8.86
C ALA A 652 1.60 18.52 -7.48
N LEU A 653 1.50 17.19 -7.32
CA LEU A 653 1.84 16.50 -6.06
C LEU A 653 3.34 16.53 -5.76
N LEU A 654 4.19 16.56 -6.79
CA LEU A 654 5.64 16.72 -6.62
C LEU A 654 6.04 18.14 -6.22
N GLN A 655 5.32 19.16 -6.68
CA GLN A 655 5.62 20.57 -6.37
C GLN A 655 5.21 20.94 -4.95
N ASP A 656 4.13 20.33 -4.45
CA ASP A 656 3.65 20.54 -3.09
C ASP A 656 3.23 19.19 -2.50
N THR A 657 4.16 18.55 -1.80
CA THR A 657 3.88 17.28 -1.11
C THR A 657 2.85 17.46 0.00
N ALA A 658 2.61 18.68 0.51
CA ALA A 658 1.55 18.94 1.48
C ALA A 658 0.14 18.91 0.84
N GLN A 659 0.03 19.09 -0.49
CA GLN A 659 -1.21 18.84 -1.23
C GLN A 659 -1.52 17.34 -1.39
N SER A 660 -0.54 16.46 -1.17
CA SER A 660 -0.80 15.03 -1.14
C SER A 660 -1.55 14.67 0.15
N LYS A 661 -2.79 14.18 0.01
CA LYS A 661 -3.59 13.71 1.15
C LYS A 661 -3.05 12.36 1.64
N ILE A 662 -1.90 12.33 2.30
CA ILE A 662 -1.33 11.10 2.86
C ILE A 662 -2.20 10.64 4.06
N PRO A 663 -2.44 9.33 4.25
CA PRO A 663 -3.17 8.79 5.40
C PRO A 663 -2.59 9.24 6.76
N SER A 664 -3.44 9.39 7.77
CA SER A 664 -3.03 9.80 9.10
C SER A 664 -1.93 8.91 9.69
N GLY A 665 -0.90 9.53 10.26
CA GLY A 665 0.25 8.84 10.86
C GLY A 665 1.32 8.40 9.86
N CYS A 666 1.13 8.63 8.56
CA CYS A 666 2.16 8.37 7.55
C CYS A 666 2.93 9.65 7.19
N SER A 667 4.19 9.48 6.78
CA SER A 667 5.04 10.58 6.30
C SER A 667 5.88 10.15 5.11
N ILE A 668 6.18 11.11 4.23
CA ILE A 668 7.02 10.93 3.04
C ILE A 668 8.08 12.04 3.07
N ASP A 669 9.32 11.65 3.33
CA ASP A 669 10.47 12.55 3.38
C ASP A 669 11.33 12.30 2.15
N LEU A 670 11.32 13.25 1.21
CA LEU A 670 12.14 13.22 0.01
C LEU A 670 13.27 14.24 0.13
N GLU A 671 14.49 13.82 -0.16
CA GLU A 671 15.60 14.75 -0.36
C GLU A 671 15.29 15.76 -1.48
N VAL A 672 15.65 17.03 -1.31
CA VAL A 672 15.29 18.13 -2.23
C VAL A 672 15.69 17.83 -3.68
N GLY A 673 16.90 17.30 -3.89
CA GLY A 673 17.37 16.97 -5.24
C GLY A 673 16.59 15.85 -5.93
N ILE A 674 15.84 15.01 -5.19
CA ILE A 674 14.94 14.02 -5.79
C ILE A 674 13.78 14.70 -6.49
N VAL A 675 13.18 15.72 -5.87
CA VAL A 675 12.03 16.42 -6.45
C VAL A 675 12.42 17.05 -7.79
N GLU A 676 13.57 17.73 -7.82
CA GLU A 676 14.13 18.33 -9.04
C GLU A 676 14.43 17.27 -10.12
N LEU A 677 15.05 16.17 -9.71
CA LEU A 677 15.38 15.04 -10.58
C LEU A 677 14.11 14.43 -11.22
N LEU A 678 13.06 14.20 -10.43
CA LEU A 678 11.81 13.62 -10.92
C LEU A 678 11.05 14.57 -11.84
N GLN A 679 11.02 15.87 -11.53
CA GLN A 679 10.42 16.90 -12.40
C GLN A 679 11.12 17.00 -13.75
N HIS A 680 12.43 16.72 -13.83
CA HIS A 680 13.15 16.69 -15.10
C HIS A 680 12.63 15.61 -16.06
N PHE A 681 12.14 14.48 -15.53
CA PHE A 681 11.64 13.39 -16.36
C PHE A 681 10.20 13.62 -16.86
N LEU A 682 9.44 14.54 -16.27
CA LEU A 682 8.04 14.77 -16.65
C LEU A 682 7.90 15.54 -17.99
N PRO A 683 6.90 15.20 -18.83
CA PRO A 683 6.70 15.86 -20.12
C PRO A 683 6.16 17.30 -19.96
N LYS A 684 6.89 18.28 -20.48
CA LYS A 684 6.57 19.72 -20.31
C LYS A 684 5.68 20.33 -21.41
N ASN A 685 5.49 19.65 -22.54
CA ASN A 685 4.84 20.21 -23.75
C ASN A 685 3.39 19.71 -23.92
N GLY A 686 2.47 20.58 -24.36
CA GLY A 686 1.11 20.24 -24.79
C GLY A 686 -0.01 20.78 -23.89
N SER A 687 -1.28 20.55 -24.29
CA SER A 687 -2.44 20.81 -23.43
C SER A 687 -2.40 19.92 -22.17
N PRO A 688 -3.14 20.24 -21.09
CA PRO A 688 -3.21 19.38 -19.90
C PRO A 688 -3.53 17.92 -20.21
N SER A 689 -4.48 17.65 -21.12
CA SER A 689 -4.87 16.30 -21.54
C SER A 689 -3.75 15.58 -22.29
N ILE A 690 -2.99 16.29 -23.15
CA ILE A 690 -1.82 15.73 -23.85
C ILE A 690 -0.66 15.46 -22.87
N ARG A 691 -0.43 16.36 -21.91
CA ARG A 691 0.59 16.14 -20.87
C ARG A 691 0.26 14.90 -20.03
N LEU A 692 -1.01 14.74 -19.60
CA LEU A 692 -1.48 13.56 -18.88
C LEU A 692 -1.37 12.27 -19.71
N TYR A 693 -1.65 12.33 -21.02
CA TYR A 693 -1.39 11.21 -21.93
C TYR A 693 0.08 10.81 -21.94
N ARG A 694 0.98 11.78 -22.15
CA ARG A 694 2.43 11.55 -22.22
C ARG A 694 3.00 11.09 -20.88
N GLU A 695 2.47 11.64 -19.78
CA GLU A 695 2.80 11.25 -18.42
C GLU A 695 2.42 9.79 -18.18
N TYR A 696 1.17 9.41 -18.48
CA TYR A 696 0.71 8.03 -18.41
C TYR A 696 1.60 7.10 -19.25
N ARG A 697 1.87 7.48 -20.51
CA ARG A 697 2.73 6.71 -21.42
C ARG A 697 4.13 6.50 -20.84
N LEU A 698 4.73 7.55 -20.26
CA LEU A 698 6.06 7.50 -19.67
C LEU A 698 6.10 6.55 -18.46
N LEU A 699 5.13 6.66 -17.57
CA LEU A 699 5.07 5.91 -16.31
C LEU A 699 4.73 4.44 -16.54
N HIS A 700 3.73 4.17 -17.37
CA HIS A 700 3.21 2.83 -17.60
C HIS A 700 3.93 2.11 -18.76
N ARG A 701 4.73 2.83 -19.56
CA ARG A 701 5.42 2.31 -20.75
C ARG A 701 4.48 1.62 -21.74
N ALA A 702 3.23 2.00 -21.69
CA ALA A 702 2.15 1.48 -22.50
C ALA A 702 1.30 2.67 -22.93
N ARG A 703 0.89 2.65 -24.19
CA ARG A 703 -0.10 3.60 -24.70
C ARG A 703 -1.42 3.38 -23.94
N PRO A 704 -1.97 4.39 -23.26
CA PRO A 704 -3.30 4.28 -22.69
C PRO A 704 -4.33 4.17 -23.82
N THR A 705 -5.35 3.34 -23.64
CA THR A 705 -6.50 3.35 -24.55
C THR A 705 -7.33 4.61 -24.33
N LEU A 706 -8.08 4.99 -25.37
CA LEU A 706 -9.01 6.10 -25.26
C LEU A 706 -10.04 5.91 -24.13
N ASN A 707 -10.54 4.68 -23.99
CA ASN A 707 -11.48 4.31 -22.94
C ASN A 707 -10.89 4.57 -21.54
N LEU A 708 -9.60 4.26 -21.34
CA LEU A 708 -8.92 4.46 -20.06
C LEU A 708 -8.78 5.94 -19.72
N LEU A 709 -8.33 6.78 -20.67
CA LEU A 709 -8.22 8.23 -20.44
C LEU A 709 -9.56 8.86 -20.05
N TYR A 710 -10.64 8.40 -20.69
CA TYR A 710 -11.98 8.86 -20.34
C TYR A 710 -12.38 8.44 -18.91
N LYS A 711 -12.14 7.18 -18.54
CA LYS A 711 -12.41 6.68 -17.18
C LYS A 711 -11.60 7.42 -16.10
N LEU A 712 -10.39 7.87 -16.43
CA LEU A 712 -9.54 8.67 -15.53
C LEU A 712 -9.99 10.13 -15.39
N GLY A 713 -11.02 10.57 -16.12
CA GLY A 713 -11.51 11.95 -16.06
C GLY A 713 -10.58 12.97 -16.71
N VAL A 714 -9.54 12.51 -17.42
CA VAL A 714 -8.57 13.35 -18.15
C VAL A 714 -9.24 14.07 -19.32
N LEU A 715 -10.29 13.46 -19.89
CA LEU A 715 -11.07 14.00 -20.99
C LEU A 715 -12.37 14.61 -20.44
N SER A 716 -12.45 15.95 -20.47
CA SER A 716 -13.60 16.69 -19.91
C SER A 716 -14.68 16.97 -20.94
N SER A 717 -14.30 17.06 -22.23
CA SER A 717 -15.16 17.38 -23.35
C SER A 717 -14.84 16.52 -24.59
N ASP A 718 -15.40 16.87 -25.76
CA ASP A 718 -15.15 16.10 -26.98
C ASP A 718 -13.67 16.10 -27.37
N LEU A 719 -13.10 14.90 -27.51
CA LEU A 719 -11.70 14.56 -27.81
C LEU A 719 -11.04 15.48 -28.86
N TYR A 720 -11.80 15.92 -29.86
CA TYR A 720 -11.32 16.73 -30.97
C TYR A 720 -10.98 18.18 -30.60
N THR A 721 -11.50 18.66 -29.48
CA THR A 721 -11.24 20.01 -28.95
C THR A 721 -9.99 20.04 -28.07
N GLU A 722 -9.67 18.92 -27.42
CA GLU A 722 -8.62 18.84 -26.39
C GLU A 722 -7.33 18.14 -26.86
N ILE A 723 -7.43 17.15 -27.78
CA ILE A 723 -6.32 16.28 -28.16
C ILE A 723 -5.91 16.47 -29.63
N HIS A 724 -6.77 16.16 -30.60
CA HIS A 724 -6.43 16.27 -32.02
C HIS A 724 -7.67 16.42 -32.92
N PRO A 725 -7.66 17.34 -33.91
CA PRO A 725 -8.86 17.72 -34.67
C PRO A 725 -9.41 16.63 -35.63
N LYS A 726 -8.58 15.63 -36.02
CA LYS A 726 -9.01 14.56 -36.93
C LYS A 726 -9.71 13.40 -36.21
N SER A 727 -8.95 12.60 -35.47
CA SER A 727 -9.44 11.45 -34.71
C SER A 727 -8.40 11.00 -33.67
N TRP A 728 -8.77 10.07 -32.80
CA TRP A 728 -7.87 9.48 -31.80
C TRP A 728 -6.65 8.80 -32.43
N PHE A 729 -6.86 7.95 -33.44
CA PHE A 729 -5.72 7.27 -34.09
C PHE A 729 -4.79 8.23 -34.86
N HIS A 730 -5.29 9.37 -35.33
CA HIS A 730 -4.42 10.41 -35.91
C HIS A 730 -3.56 11.10 -34.86
N PHE A 731 -4.07 11.30 -33.64
CA PHE A 731 -3.26 11.77 -32.51
C PHE A 731 -2.14 10.78 -32.19
N LEU A 732 -2.47 9.50 -32.13
CA LEU A 732 -1.49 8.45 -31.85
C LEU A 732 -0.40 8.35 -32.92
N ASN A 733 -0.78 8.54 -34.19
CA ASN A 733 0.19 8.66 -35.27
C ASN A 733 1.10 9.89 -35.11
N HIS A 734 0.58 11.01 -34.59
CA HIS A 734 1.38 12.21 -34.32
C HIS A 734 2.32 12.02 -33.10
N GLU A 735 1.96 11.17 -32.15
CA GLU A 735 2.80 10.82 -30.99
C GLU A 735 3.75 9.64 -31.25
N ASP A 736 3.80 9.13 -32.50
CA ASP A 736 4.56 7.94 -32.93
C ASP A 736 4.21 6.65 -32.14
N ASP A 737 2.95 6.52 -31.70
CA ASP A 737 2.44 5.41 -30.87
C ASP A 737 1.61 4.36 -31.64
N LEU A 738 1.68 4.36 -32.97
CA LEU A 738 1.11 3.31 -33.81
C LEU A 738 2.20 2.34 -34.26
N SER A 739 1.93 1.04 -34.16
CA SER A 739 2.74 0.02 -34.83
C SER A 739 2.68 0.16 -36.34
N SER A 740 3.64 -0.45 -37.06
CA SER A 740 3.64 -0.47 -38.53
C SER A 740 2.35 -1.06 -39.10
N GLU A 741 1.78 -2.04 -38.42
CA GLU A 741 0.53 -2.72 -38.81
C GLU A 741 -0.71 -1.83 -38.55
N GLU A 742 -0.77 -1.16 -37.40
CA GLU A 742 -1.84 -0.20 -37.07
C GLU A 742 -1.80 1.03 -37.98
N LEU A 743 -0.61 1.48 -38.38
CA LEU A 743 -0.43 2.60 -39.30
C LEU A 743 -0.97 2.24 -40.70
N VAL A 744 -0.72 1.03 -41.19
CA VAL A 744 -1.31 0.53 -42.44
C VAL A 744 -2.83 0.42 -42.31
N ALA A 745 -3.35 -0.07 -41.17
CA ALA A 745 -4.78 -0.13 -40.93
C ALA A 745 -5.44 1.27 -40.93
N LEU A 746 -4.82 2.26 -40.28
CA LEU A 746 -5.28 3.66 -40.29
C LEU A 746 -5.26 4.26 -41.69
N GLN A 747 -4.22 4.00 -42.49
CA GLN A 747 -4.12 4.48 -43.87
C GLN A 747 -5.15 3.84 -44.80
N THR A 748 -5.50 2.57 -44.57
CA THR A 748 -6.46 1.82 -45.39
C THR A 748 -7.89 2.23 -45.09
N GLU A 749 -8.26 2.35 -43.81
CA GLU A 749 -9.65 2.48 -43.35
C GLU A 749 -9.85 3.68 -42.39
N ALA A 750 -9.24 4.84 -42.71
CA ALA A 750 -9.35 6.06 -41.89
C ALA A 750 -10.80 6.50 -41.68
N ASP A 751 -11.62 6.45 -42.73
CA ASP A 751 -13.01 6.88 -42.70
C ASP A 751 -13.85 6.01 -41.76
N TRP A 752 -13.54 4.71 -41.66
CA TRP A 752 -14.19 3.79 -40.73
C TRP A 752 -13.97 4.21 -39.27
N PHE A 753 -12.73 4.50 -38.89
CA PHE A 753 -12.41 4.94 -37.53
C PHE A 753 -13.06 6.29 -37.20
N VAL A 754 -13.00 7.25 -38.12
CA VAL A 754 -13.69 8.54 -37.97
C VAL A 754 -15.20 8.35 -37.81
N MET A 755 -15.79 7.42 -38.56
CA MET A 755 -17.22 7.10 -38.48
C MET A 755 -17.58 6.50 -37.12
N LEU A 756 -16.80 5.55 -36.60
CA LEU A 756 -16.96 4.97 -35.27
C LEU A 756 -16.94 6.03 -34.17
N GLU A 757 -15.99 6.96 -34.22
CA GLU A 757 -15.83 7.97 -33.17
C GLU A 757 -16.93 9.04 -33.21
N ARG A 758 -17.47 9.39 -34.39
CA ARG A 758 -18.37 10.53 -34.59
C ARG A 758 -19.86 10.19 -34.62
N THR A 759 -20.20 8.91 -34.69
CA THR A 759 -21.60 8.51 -34.84
C THR A 759 -22.45 8.91 -33.63
N PRO A 760 -23.60 9.58 -33.81
CA PRO A 760 -24.48 9.91 -32.69
C PRO A 760 -25.07 8.63 -32.09
N MET A 761 -25.08 8.55 -30.76
CA MET A 761 -25.64 7.44 -29.99
C MET A 761 -26.82 7.94 -29.16
N THR A 762 -28.04 7.66 -29.64
CA THR A 762 -29.28 7.84 -28.87
C THR A 762 -29.64 6.59 -28.07
N LYS A 763 -29.16 5.43 -28.51
CA LYS A 763 -29.22 4.13 -27.84
C LYS A 763 -27.90 3.38 -28.09
N SER A 764 -27.56 2.39 -27.26
CA SER A 764 -26.29 1.64 -27.30
C SER A 764 -26.15 0.70 -28.51
N TYR A 765 -27.28 0.35 -29.12
CA TYR A 765 -27.42 -0.75 -30.06
C TYR A 765 -26.38 -0.81 -31.20
N LYS A 766 -25.87 0.34 -31.68
CA LYS A 766 -24.94 0.39 -32.82
C LYS A 766 -23.59 -0.18 -32.40
N MET A 767 -23.15 0.23 -31.22
CA MET A 767 -21.88 -0.21 -30.66
C MET A 767 -21.96 -1.66 -30.20
N ILE A 768 -23.12 -2.11 -29.70
CA ILE A 768 -23.34 -3.50 -29.27
C ILE A 768 -23.16 -4.48 -30.42
N ALA A 769 -23.80 -4.24 -31.56
CA ALA A 769 -23.73 -5.23 -32.63
C ALA A 769 -22.40 -5.17 -33.40
N LEU A 770 -21.72 -4.02 -33.42
CA LEU A 770 -20.32 -3.96 -33.84
C LEU A 770 -19.41 -4.72 -32.86
N HIS A 771 -19.62 -4.56 -31.55
CA HIS A 771 -18.88 -5.30 -30.53
C HIS A 771 -18.97 -6.82 -30.75
N VAL A 772 -20.19 -7.34 -31.02
CA VAL A 772 -20.41 -8.76 -31.29
C VAL A 772 -19.66 -9.25 -32.54
N LEU A 773 -19.69 -8.49 -33.64
CA LEU A 773 -18.98 -8.87 -34.88
C LEU A 773 -17.46 -8.78 -34.72
N ILE A 774 -16.97 -7.75 -34.04
CA ILE A 774 -15.54 -7.54 -33.77
C ILE A 774 -15.01 -8.64 -32.84
N GLU A 775 -15.71 -8.96 -31.75
CA GLU A 775 -15.31 -10.05 -30.87
C GLU A 775 -15.28 -11.40 -31.60
N ALA A 776 -16.23 -11.66 -32.48
CA ALA A 776 -16.25 -12.88 -33.28
C ALA A 776 -15.03 -12.97 -34.22
N GLU A 777 -14.65 -11.86 -34.86
CA GLU A 777 -13.43 -11.80 -35.68
C GLU A 777 -12.18 -12.10 -34.84
N LEU A 778 -12.06 -11.48 -33.66
CA LEU A 778 -10.90 -11.65 -32.77
C LEU A 778 -10.80 -13.05 -32.16
N ARG A 779 -11.92 -13.76 -31.98
CA ARG A 779 -11.93 -15.18 -31.52
C ARG A 779 -11.41 -16.15 -32.59
N GLY A 780 -11.43 -15.75 -33.85
CA GLY A 780 -11.11 -16.61 -34.99
C GLY A 780 -12.22 -17.62 -35.29
N GLY A 781 -12.40 -17.97 -36.57
CA GLY A 781 -13.40 -18.94 -37.01
C GLY A 781 -14.01 -18.63 -38.38
N GLU A 782 -15.18 -19.22 -38.65
CA GLU A 782 -15.96 -19.04 -39.89
C GLU A 782 -16.90 -17.83 -39.86
N GLU A 783 -17.05 -17.17 -38.71
CA GLU A 783 -17.86 -15.98 -38.51
C GLU A 783 -16.99 -14.82 -38.02
N GLY A 784 -17.36 -13.59 -38.34
CA GLY A 784 -16.58 -12.41 -37.97
C GLY A 784 -17.09 -11.12 -38.57
N LEU A 785 -16.30 -10.07 -38.44
CA LEU A 785 -16.57 -8.71 -38.91
C LEU A 785 -16.73 -8.67 -40.43
N ILE A 786 -15.90 -9.42 -41.17
CA ILE A 786 -15.95 -9.48 -42.65
C ILE A 786 -16.66 -10.72 -43.16
N LYS A 787 -16.38 -11.89 -42.57
CA LYS A 787 -17.01 -13.17 -42.97
C LYS A 787 -18.52 -13.20 -42.67
N GLY A 788 -18.94 -12.35 -41.73
CA GLY A 788 -20.31 -12.23 -41.28
C GLY A 788 -20.72 -13.33 -40.29
N MET A 789 -21.74 -13.03 -39.49
CA MET A 789 -22.33 -13.94 -38.52
C MET A 789 -23.75 -14.30 -38.95
N THR A 790 -24.17 -15.53 -38.68
CA THR A 790 -25.57 -15.93 -38.89
C THR A 790 -26.53 -15.06 -38.09
N LEU A 791 -27.66 -14.66 -38.67
CA LEU A 791 -28.61 -13.74 -38.03
C LEU A 791 -29.10 -14.27 -36.67
N GLN A 792 -29.42 -15.57 -36.59
CA GLN A 792 -29.86 -16.20 -35.35
C GLN A 792 -28.81 -16.05 -34.23
N ARG A 793 -27.56 -16.42 -34.50
CA ARG A 793 -26.48 -16.34 -33.50
C ARG A 793 -26.15 -14.89 -33.14
N PHE A 794 -26.11 -14.01 -34.14
CA PHE A 794 -25.87 -12.59 -33.95
C PHE A 794 -26.90 -11.96 -33.01
N ARG A 795 -28.18 -12.28 -33.19
CA ARG A 795 -29.27 -11.82 -32.32
C ARG A 795 -29.11 -12.34 -30.90
N SER A 796 -28.82 -13.63 -30.73
CA SER A 796 -28.62 -14.22 -29.39
C SER A 796 -27.44 -13.57 -28.67
N CYS A 797 -26.33 -13.31 -29.35
CA CYS A 797 -25.17 -12.64 -28.77
C CYS A 797 -25.47 -11.18 -28.40
N CYS A 798 -26.16 -10.43 -29.26
CA CYS A 798 -26.56 -9.06 -28.96
C CYS A 798 -27.51 -8.99 -27.76
N TRP A 799 -28.49 -9.91 -27.70
CA TRP A 799 -29.41 -10.03 -26.57
C TRP A 799 -28.68 -10.29 -25.26
N LYS A 800 -27.79 -11.30 -25.26
CA LYS A 800 -26.98 -11.66 -24.08
C LYS A 800 -26.20 -10.46 -23.57
N LEU A 801 -25.55 -9.70 -24.47
CA LEU A 801 -24.73 -8.55 -24.08
C LEU A 801 -25.57 -7.37 -23.56
N LEU A 802 -26.77 -7.14 -24.11
CA LEU A 802 -27.70 -6.13 -23.62
C LEU A 802 -28.27 -6.51 -22.24
N GLN A 803 -28.63 -7.77 -22.01
CA GLN A 803 -29.18 -8.22 -20.73
C GLN A 803 -28.16 -8.26 -19.59
N GLN A 804 -26.87 -8.45 -19.92
CA GLN A 804 -25.79 -8.51 -18.93
C GLN A 804 -25.48 -7.16 -18.27
N ASP A 805 -26.00 -6.05 -18.81
CA ASP A 805 -25.76 -4.70 -18.32
C ASP A 805 -27.09 -3.96 -18.12
N PRO A 806 -27.49 -3.64 -16.87
CA PRO A 806 -28.78 -2.99 -16.59
C PRO A 806 -29.00 -1.65 -17.33
N ILE A 807 -27.93 -0.93 -17.66
CA ILE A 807 -27.99 0.36 -18.37
C ILE A 807 -28.30 0.12 -19.84
N LEU A 808 -27.65 -0.89 -20.43
CA LEU A 808 -27.85 -1.25 -21.83
C LEU A 808 -29.19 -1.97 -22.00
N ALA A 809 -29.61 -2.76 -21.01
CA ALA A 809 -30.92 -3.41 -20.97
C ALA A 809 -32.06 -2.39 -21.02
N ALA A 810 -31.88 -1.18 -20.45
CA ALA A 810 -32.88 -0.12 -20.51
C ALA A 810 -33.16 0.40 -21.95
N ASP A 811 -32.26 0.12 -22.91
CA ASP A 811 -32.48 0.46 -24.32
C ASP A 811 -33.48 -0.50 -25.01
N LEU A 812 -33.74 -1.66 -24.39
CA LEU A 812 -34.73 -2.64 -24.83
C LEU A 812 -36.15 -2.18 -24.49
N ASP A 813 -37.11 -2.50 -25.37
CA ASP A 813 -38.52 -2.28 -25.07
C ASP A 813 -38.95 -3.29 -23.99
N PRO A 814 -39.57 -2.86 -22.88
CA PRO A 814 -40.01 -3.75 -21.81
C PRO A 814 -41.07 -4.78 -22.25
N ASN A 815 -41.73 -4.59 -23.40
CA ASN A 815 -42.76 -5.49 -23.93
C ASN A 815 -42.29 -6.28 -25.17
N ILE A 816 -41.03 -6.75 -25.18
CA ILE A 816 -40.55 -7.64 -26.26
C ILE A 816 -41.10 -9.04 -26.04
N ASP A 817 -42.21 -9.37 -26.72
CA ASP A 817 -42.75 -10.73 -26.80
C ASP A 817 -41.94 -11.63 -27.76
N ASP A 818 -41.27 -11.02 -28.75
CA ASP A 818 -40.51 -11.71 -29.80
C ASP A 818 -39.27 -10.88 -30.18
N TRP A 819 -38.11 -11.30 -29.65
CA TRP A 819 -36.82 -10.64 -29.87
C TRP A 819 -36.41 -10.62 -31.34
N ASP A 820 -36.65 -11.72 -32.06
CA ASP A 820 -36.27 -11.85 -33.47
C ASP A 820 -37.01 -10.81 -34.32
N ARG A 821 -38.32 -10.67 -34.08
CA ARG A 821 -39.16 -9.70 -34.78
C ARG A 821 -38.88 -8.25 -34.38
N TYR A 822 -38.57 -8.00 -33.12
CA TYR A 822 -38.13 -6.69 -32.63
C TYR A 822 -36.82 -6.26 -33.30
N TRP A 823 -35.85 -7.19 -33.36
CA TRP A 823 -34.55 -6.95 -33.96
C TRP A 823 -34.64 -6.69 -35.46
N ASP A 824 -35.39 -7.49 -36.22
CA ASP A 824 -35.54 -7.32 -37.67
C ASP A 824 -36.15 -5.98 -38.07
N ARG A 825 -37.18 -5.57 -37.34
CA ARG A 825 -37.81 -4.25 -37.54
C ARG A 825 -36.82 -3.13 -37.27
N TRP A 826 -35.96 -3.28 -36.27
CA TRP A 826 -35.04 -2.25 -35.81
C TRP A 826 -33.79 -2.13 -36.70
N LEU A 827 -33.22 -3.27 -37.12
CA LEU A 827 -32.03 -3.37 -37.98
C LEU A 827 -32.28 -2.71 -39.35
N GLN A 828 -33.48 -2.92 -39.91
CA GLN A 828 -33.87 -2.44 -41.24
C GLN A 828 -34.43 -1.00 -41.25
N SER A 829 -34.90 -0.47 -40.11
CA SER A 829 -35.62 0.81 -40.08
C SER A 829 -34.94 1.95 -39.32
N SER A 830 -33.90 1.73 -38.51
CA SER A 830 -33.35 2.80 -37.65
C SER A 830 -31.82 2.86 -37.59
N TRP A 831 -31.11 1.74 -37.78
CA TRP A 831 -29.65 1.73 -37.77
C TRP A 831 -29.08 2.09 -39.14
N ASP A 832 -29.35 1.30 -40.16
CA ASP A 832 -28.61 1.36 -41.43
C ASP A 832 -29.49 1.70 -42.63
N LYS A 833 -30.38 2.71 -42.46
CA LYS A 833 -31.24 3.20 -43.54
C LYS A 833 -30.47 3.58 -44.82
N ASP A 834 -29.23 4.02 -44.66
CA ASP A 834 -28.35 4.43 -45.76
C ASP A 834 -27.33 3.33 -46.16
N GLY A 835 -27.38 2.15 -45.54
CA GLY A 835 -26.50 1.02 -45.83
C GLY A 835 -25.01 1.34 -45.65
N ARG A 836 -24.62 2.11 -44.62
CA ARG A 836 -23.23 2.53 -44.35
C ARG A 836 -22.47 1.58 -43.44
N TRP A 837 -23.15 0.81 -42.60
CA TRP A 837 -22.51 0.03 -41.52
C TRP A 837 -22.44 -1.46 -41.80
N LEU A 838 -23.55 -2.05 -42.25
CA LEU A 838 -23.72 -3.49 -42.31
C LEU A 838 -24.22 -3.92 -43.69
N ILE A 839 -23.77 -5.10 -44.11
CA ILE A 839 -24.28 -5.79 -45.29
C ILE A 839 -25.08 -7.00 -44.80
N PHE A 840 -26.33 -7.10 -45.26
CA PHE A 840 -27.20 -8.26 -45.07
C PHE A 840 -27.13 -9.12 -46.33
N ASP A 841 -26.49 -10.28 -46.21
CA ASP A 841 -26.33 -11.23 -47.31
C ASP A 841 -27.05 -12.55 -46.96
N GLY A 842 -28.31 -12.64 -47.40
CA GLY A 842 -29.19 -13.77 -47.05
C GLY A 842 -29.42 -13.88 -45.54
N ASN A 843 -28.82 -14.90 -44.91
CA ASN A 843 -28.94 -15.18 -43.47
C ASN A 843 -27.71 -14.70 -42.66
N LYS A 844 -26.79 -13.92 -43.25
CA LYS A 844 -25.60 -13.42 -42.57
C LYS A 844 -25.56 -11.89 -42.52
N VAL A 845 -24.98 -11.36 -41.44
CA VAL A 845 -24.69 -9.93 -41.24
C VAL A 845 -23.19 -9.71 -41.10
N ARG A 846 -22.64 -8.76 -41.85
CA ARG A 846 -21.22 -8.38 -41.81
C ARG A 846 -21.04 -6.87 -41.88
N ALA A 847 -19.87 -6.35 -41.52
CA ALA A 847 -19.56 -4.93 -41.68
C ALA A 847 -19.34 -4.56 -43.16
N LYS A 848 -19.71 -3.33 -43.52
CA LYS A 848 -19.49 -2.76 -44.87
C LYS A 848 -18.10 -2.13 -44.97
N ILE A 849 -17.09 -2.95 -44.78
CA ILE A 849 -15.68 -2.62 -45.00
C ILE A 849 -15.02 -3.80 -45.73
N THR A 850 -13.93 -3.54 -46.45
CA THR A 850 -13.21 -4.57 -47.21
C THR A 850 -11.70 -4.43 -47.02
N PRO A 851 -11.20 -4.55 -45.79
CA PRO A 851 -9.77 -4.48 -45.53
C PRO A 851 -9.06 -5.75 -46.08
N PRO A 852 -7.78 -5.64 -46.47
CA PRO A 852 -6.93 -6.81 -46.71
C PRO A 852 -6.95 -7.80 -45.53
N SER A 853 -6.87 -9.10 -45.83
CA SER A 853 -6.90 -10.17 -44.82
C SER A 853 -5.86 -10.00 -43.71
N ASP A 854 -4.70 -9.48 -44.09
CA ASP A 854 -3.51 -9.42 -43.24
C ASP A 854 -3.63 -8.33 -42.17
N ILE A 855 -4.46 -7.31 -42.40
CA ILE A 855 -4.69 -6.20 -41.47
C ILE A 855 -5.97 -6.35 -40.66
N LEU A 856 -6.84 -7.31 -41.02
CA LEU A 856 -8.17 -7.46 -40.43
C LEU A 856 -8.14 -7.66 -38.90
N PRO A 857 -7.27 -8.51 -38.32
CA PRO A 857 -7.19 -8.65 -36.86
C PRO A 857 -6.79 -7.34 -36.17
N ILE A 858 -5.85 -6.58 -36.76
CA ILE A 858 -5.39 -5.28 -36.23
C ILE A 858 -6.52 -4.25 -36.30
N LEU A 859 -7.21 -4.17 -37.44
CA LEU A 859 -8.36 -3.29 -37.62
C LEU A 859 -9.49 -3.62 -36.64
N ALA A 860 -9.76 -4.90 -36.41
CA ALA A 860 -10.75 -5.35 -35.43
C ALA A 860 -10.37 -4.91 -34.01
N GLN A 861 -9.10 -5.06 -33.63
CA GLN A 861 -8.58 -4.63 -32.33
C GLN A 861 -8.68 -3.11 -32.13
N MET A 862 -8.28 -2.32 -33.13
CA MET A 862 -8.41 -0.85 -33.11
C MET A 862 -9.87 -0.41 -33.05
N SER A 863 -10.75 -1.10 -33.79
CA SER A 863 -12.19 -0.82 -33.77
C SER A 863 -12.81 -1.13 -32.40
N LEU A 864 -12.36 -2.20 -31.75
CA LEU A 864 -12.83 -2.58 -30.42
C LEU A 864 -12.55 -1.48 -29.38
N GLU A 865 -11.36 -0.87 -29.42
CA GLU A 865 -10.98 0.20 -28.50
C GLU A 865 -11.95 1.39 -28.57
N LEU A 866 -12.30 1.82 -29.78
CA LEU A 866 -13.27 2.89 -29.99
C LEU A 866 -14.67 2.50 -29.54
N VAL A 867 -15.13 1.29 -29.89
CA VAL A 867 -16.44 0.78 -29.50
C VAL A 867 -16.58 0.72 -27.97
N GLN A 868 -15.54 0.27 -27.27
CA GLN A 868 -15.51 0.23 -25.81
C GLN A 868 -15.58 1.64 -25.20
N TYR A 869 -14.78 2.60 -25.69
CA TYR A 869 -14.86 3.99 -25.27
C TYR A 869 -16.28 4.57 -25.47
N ARG A 870 -16.87 4.32 -26.64
CA ARG A 870 -18.22 4.79 -26.98
C ARG A 870 -19.29 4.19 -26.09
N LEU A 871 -19.21 2.90 -25.76
CA LEU A 871 -20.11 2.25 -24.80
C LEU A 871 -19.92 2.80 -23.38
N THR A 872 -18.69 3.02 -22.92
CA THR A 872 -18.43 3.65 -21.62
C THR A 872 -19.00 5.06 -21.54
N LYS A 873 -18.71 5.91 -22.54
CA LYS A 873 -19.27 7.27 -22.63
C LYS A 873 -20.80 7.24 -22.67
N TYR A 874 -21.39 6.28 -23.41
CA TYR A 874 -22.84 6.10 -23.44
C TYR A 874 -23.40 5.72 -22.07
N ARG A 875 -22.81 4.73 -21.39
CA ARG A 875 -23.21 4.31 -20.03
C ARG A 875 -23.17 5.48 -19.05
N SER A 876 -22.08 6.26 -19.06
CA SER A 876 -21.94 7.47 -18.23
C SER A 876 -23.01 8.51 -18.56
N SER A 877 -23.38 8.65 -19.84
CA SER A 877 -24.44 9.57 -20.26
C SER A 877 -25.87 9.06 -19.94
N SER A 878 -26.10 7.75 -20.02
CA SER A 878 -27.41 7.11 -19.85
C SER A 878 -27.75 6.79 -18.40
N GLN A 879 -26.74 6.56 -17.54
CA GLN A 879 -26.91 6.57 -16.09
C GLN A 879 -27.12 7.98 -15.51
N GLY A 880 -27.00 9.03 -16.33
CA GLY A 880 -27.03 10.39 -15.83
C GLY A 880 -25.87 10.68 -14.87
N HIS A 881 -24.68 10.11 -15.07
CA HIS A 881 -23.51 10.32 -14.20
C HIS A 881 -22.29 10.56 -15.11
N THR A 882 -22.13 11.74 -15.71
CA THR A 882 -21.91 13.03 -15.04
C THR A 882 -23.07 14.00 -15.19
N PHE A 883 -24.09 13.86 -14.35
CA PHE A 883 -25.01 14.96 -14.14
C PHE A 883 -24.31 16.00 -13.28
N SER A 884 -23.88 17.09 -13.91
CA SER A 884 -23.50 18.29 -13.17
C SER A 884 -24.51 19.40 -13.38
N PHE A 885 -24.88 20.06 -12.30
CA PHE A 885 -25.71 21.25 -12.36
C PHE A 885 -25.17 22.29 -11.41
N VAL A 886 -25.35 23.55 -11.80
CA VAL A 886 -24.85 24.69 -11.06
C VAL A 886 -26.01 25.36 -10.36
N CYS A 887 -25.89 25.52 -9.04
CA CYS A 887 -26.81 26.28 -8.22
C CYS A 887 -26.23 27.67 -7.95
N ARG A 888 -27.08 28.69 -7.91
CA ARG A 888 -26.69 30.03 -7.45
C ARG A 888 -26.95 30.14 -5.96
N VAL A 889 -25.97 30.66 -5.22
CA VAL A 889 -26.17 31.01 -3.81
C VAL A 889 -27.01 32.29 -3.75
N SER A 890 -28.07 32.29 -2.94
CA SER A 890 -28.95 33.47 -2.80
C SER A 890 -29.57 33.55 -1.42
N ARG A 891 -29.97 34.75 -0.98
CA ARG A 891 -30.77 34.94 0.23
C ARG A 891 -32.26 34.96 -0.12
N LEU A 892 -32.98 33.91 0.28
CA LEU A 892 -34.43 33.80 0.14
C LEU A 892 -35.07 34.03 1.51
N ARG A 893 -35.84 35.12 1.67
CA ARG A 893 -36.47 35.55 2.95
C ARG A 893 -35.46 35.67 4.10
N GLY A 894 -34.29 36.25 3.84
CA GLY A 894 -33.25 36.48 4.85
C GLY A 894 -32.42 35.24 5.24
N ARG A 895 -32.65 34.07 4.62
CA ARG A 895 -31.87 32.84 4.86
C ARG A 895 -31.11 32.41 3.61
N LEU A 896 -29.91 31.86 3.80
CA LEU A 896 -29.10 31.32 2.70
C LEU A 896 -29.78 30.10 2.09
N ALA A 897 -29.80 30.05 0.76
CA ALA A 897 -30.37 28.97 -0.01
C ALA A 897 -29.63 28.79 -1.34
N LEU A 898 -29.60 27.55 -1.82
CA LEU A 898 -29.10 27.23 -3.15
C LEU A 898 -30.27 27.25 -4.13
N ARG A 899 -30.27 28.20 -5.06
CA ARG A 899 -31.30 28.29 -6.09
C ARG A 899 -30.98 27.35 -7.24
N LEU A 900 -31.89 26.41 -7.48
CA LEU A 900 -31.76 25.41 -8.52
C LEU A 900 -32.01 26.01 -9.92
N PRO A 901 -31.40 25.48 -10.99
CA PRO A 901 -31.61 25.97 -12.36
C PRO A 901 -33.06 25.80 -12.83
N SER A 902 -33.59 26.79 -13.55
CA SER A 902 -34.97 26.84 -14.08
C SER A 902 -35.06 26.49 -15.58
N GLY A 903 -36.21 25.97 -16.05
CA GLY A 903 -36.52 25.75 -17.49
C GLY A 903 -36.39 24.29 -17.97
N LYS A 904 -36.18 24.06 -19.29
CA LYS A 904 -36.02 22.72 -19.91
C LYS A 904 -34.89 21.87 -19.29
N LYS A 905 -33.94 22.49 -18.58
CA LYS A 905 -32.85 21.84 -17.81
C LYS A 905 -33.29 21.19 -16.48
N ARG A 906 -34.58 21.32 -16.10
CA ARG A 906 -35.12 20.86 -14.80
C ARG A 906 -35.53 19.38 -14.77
N ILE A 907 -35.66 18.73 -15.93
CA ILE A 907 -36.25 17.39 -16.10
C ILE A 907 -35.44 16.28 -15.38
N HIS A 908 -34.21 16.57 -14.99
CA HIS A 908 -33.25 15.58 -14.45
C HIS A 908 -32.61 15.98 -13.10
N LEU A 909 -33.16 16.97 -12.37
CA LEU A 909 -32.66 17.34 -11.05
C LEU A 909 -33.17 16.34 -9.98
N PRO A 910 -32.31 15.84 -9.08
CA PRO A 910 -32.76 15.02 -7.96
C PRO A 910 -33.70 15.82 -7.03
N GLN A 911 -34.73 15.16 -6.50
CA GLN A 911 -35.72 15.75 -5.58
C GLN A 911 -35.73 14.99 -4.25
N GLY A 912 -35.92 15.70 -3.14
CA GLY A 912 -35.90 15.13 -1.80
C GLY A 912 -34.51 15.17 -1.18
N ASP A 913 -34.24 14.21 -0.27
CA ASP A 913 -32.98 14.13 0.45
C ASP A 913 -31.92 13.44 -0.42
N VAL A 914 -30.87 14.17 -0.76
CA VAL A 914 -29.78 13.71 -1.62
C VAL A 914 -28.51 13.59 -0.80
N PHE A 915 -27.89 12.41 -0.80
CA PHE A 915 -26.59 12.17 -0.17
C PHE A 915 -25.48 12.71 -1.05
N VAL A 916 -24.67 13.62 -0.52
CA VAL A 916 -23.64 14.37 -1.24
C VAL A 916 -22.35 14.37 -0.42
N ARG A 917 -21.23 14.12 -1.09
CA ARG A 917 -19.90 14.17 -0.50
C ARG A 917 -19.25 15.54 -0.76
N LEU A 918 -18.74 16.18 0.29
CA LEU A 918 -18.02 17.45 0.17
C LEU A 918 -16.59 17.22 -0.38
N PRO A 919 -15.85 18.27 -0.81
CA PRO A 919 -14.45 18.14 -1.23
C PRO A 919 -13.52 17.62 -0.11
N SER A 920 -13.93 17.78 1.14
CA SER A 920 -13.28 17.23 2.33
C SER A 920 -13.53 15.73 2.55
N GLY A 921 -14.37 15.08 1.73
CA GLY A 921 -14.72 13.66 1.86
C GLY A 921 -15.89 13.36 2.82
N LYS A 922 -16.32 14.34 3.61
CA LYS A 922 -17.46 14.21 4.54
C LYS A 922 -18.79 14.02 3.79
N GLN A 923 -19.66 13.13 4.28
CA GLN A 923 -21.00 12.89 3.73
C GLN A 923 -22.04 13.82 4.35
N TRP A 924 -22.85 14.44 3.50
CA TRP A 924 -23.92 15.38 3.84
C TRP A 924 -25.22 14.98 3.13
N ILE A 925 -26.34 15.42 3.66
CA ILE A 925 -27.66 15.26 3.07
C ILE A 925 -28.17 16.65 2.68
N PHE A 926 -28.48 16.86 1.41
CA PHE A 926 -29.08 18.09 0.88
C PHE A 926 -30.54 17.83 0.51
N ARG A 927 -31.47 18.60 1.09
CA ARG A 927 -32.90 18.50 0.79
C ARG A 927 -33.27 19.43 -0.36
N LEU A 928 -33.31 18.87 -1.57
CA LEU A 928 -33.63 19.61 -2.79
C LEU A 928 -35.14 19.66 -3.02
N VAL A 929 -35.71 20.86 -3.03
CA VAL A 929 -37.14 21.12 -3.25
C VAL A 929 -37.31 21.92 -4.54
N GLN A 930 -38.50 21.87 -5.15
CA GLN A 930 -38.85 22.40 -6.48
C GLN A 930 -37.96 23.53 -7.06
N ASN A 931 -37.66 24.61 -6.34
CA ASN A 931 -36.87 25.74 -6.85
C ASN A 931 -35.59 26.07 -6.04
N ALA A 932 -35.34 25.38 -4.93
CA ALA A 932 -34.21 25.70 -4.05
C ALA A 932 -33.89 24.56 -3.06
N CYS A 933 -32.66 24.58 -2.53
CA CYS A 933 -32.26 23.85 -1.33
C CYS A 933 -32.15 24.83 -0.15
N HIS A 934 -32.91 24.57 0.90
CA HIS A 934 -32.90 25.37 2.14
C HIS A 934 -32.27 24.65 3.32
N VAL A 935 -32.17 23.33 3.24
CA VAL A 935 -31.72 22.48 4.34
C VAL A 935 -30.66 21.52 3.83
N ALA A 936 -29.50 21.53 4.50
CA ALA A 936 -28.47 20.51 4.34
C ALA A 936 -27.79 20.26 5.68
N HIS A 937 -27.34 19.04 5.93
CA HIS A 937 -26.71 18.67 7.20
C HIS A 937 -25.75 17.49 7.02
N ALA A 938 -24.79 17.31 7.93
CA ALA A 938 -23.93 16.14 7.93
C ALA A 938 -24.75 14.85 8.14
N HIS A 939 -24.34 13.71 7.56
CA HIS A 939 -25.11 12.46 7.60
C HIS A 939 -25.52 12.01 9.01
N ASN A 940 -24.71 12.31 10.03
CA ASN A 940 -24.92 11.92 11.43
C ASN A 940 -25.68 12.97 12.26
N GLN A 941 -26.16 14.05 11.64
CA GLN A 941 -26.86 15.15 12.32
C GLN A 941 -28.22 15.39 11.68
N THR A 942 -29.16 15.99 12.43
CA THR A 942 -30.50 16.30 11.93
C THR A 942 -30.79 17.81 11.85
N LYS A 943 -29.90 18.65 12.38
CA LYS A 943 -30.01 20.12 12.35
C LYS A 943 -29.45 20.67 11.04
N ASN A 944 -30.13 21.67 10.47
CA ASN A 944 -29.69 22.36 9.26
C ASN A 944 -28.36 23.11 9.48
N ALA A 945 -27.33 22.72 8.75
CA ALA A 945 -25.99 23.31 8.74
C ALA A 945 -25.63 23.89 7.35
N LEU A 946 -26.60 24.03 6.43
CA LEU A 946 -26.38 24.63 5.11
C LEU A 946 -25.81 26.06 5.19
N PRO A 947 -26.27 26.95 6.10
CA PRO A 947 -25.71 28.29 6.21
C PRO A 947 -24.23 28.25 6.60
N GLU A 948 -23.86 27.43 7.59
CA GLU A 948 -22.49 27.27 8.07
C GLU A 948 -21.58 26.76 6.94
N LEU A 949 -22.02 25.76 6.18
CA LEU A 949 -21.28 25.23 5.04
C LEU A 949 -21.07 26.26 3.92
N LEU A 950 -22.08 27.09 3.63
CA LEU A 950 -21.97 28.12 2.59
C LEU A 950 -21.11 29.31 3.06
N THR A 951 -21.17 29.66 4.34
CA THR A 951 -20.28 30.64 4.96
C THR A 951 -18.83 30.13 4.97
N GLU A 952 -18.60 28.85 5.27
CA GLU A 952 -17.27 28.21 5.19
C GLU A 952 -16.66 28.33 3.79
N TRP A 953 -17.45 28.16 2.72
CA TRP A 953 -16.96 28.20 1.34
C TRP A 953 -16.81 29.60 0.74
N PHE A 954 -17.64 30.56 1.16
CA PHE A 954 -17.74 31.86 0.49
C PHE A 954 -17.61 33.07 1.42
N GLY A 955 -17.35 32.85 2.71
CA GLY A 955 -17.22 33.88 3.75
C GLY A 955 -18.55 34.51 4.20
N ASP A 956 -18.48 35.50 5.08
CA ASP A 956 -19.66 36.15 5.70
C ASP A 956 -20.57 36.92 4.72
N LEU A 957 -20.02 37.30 3.57
CA LEU A 957 -20.74 37.99 2.50
C LEU A 957 -21.50 37.03 1.58
N VAL A 958 -21.60 35.76 1.93
CA VAL A 958 -22.27 34.73 1.13
C VAL A 958 -23.73 35.13 0.78
N GLY A 959 -24.07 34.98 -0.50
CA GLY A 959 -25.38 35.33 -1.07
C GLY A 959 -25.58 36.80 -1.46
N THR A 960 -24.56 37.66 -1.35
CA THR A 960 -24.59 39.07 -1.83
C THR A 960 -23.97 39.26 -3.22
N SER A 961 -23.19 38.29 -3.71
CA SER A 961 -22.52 38.28 -5.03
C SER A 961 -22.91 37.02 -5.83
N PRO A 962 -22.61 36.90 -7.16
CA PRO A 962 -23.06 35.78 -8.00
C PRO A 962 -22.26 34.49 -7.76
N GLN A 963 -22.17 34.05 -6.51
CA GLN A 963 -21.52 32.81 -6.08
C GLN A 963 -22.31 31.59 -6.55
N GLN A 964 -21.58 30.54 -6.91
CA GLN A 964 -22.14 29.33 -7.51
C GLN A 964 -21.51 28.09 -6.88
N VAL A 965 -22.32 27.04 -6.74
CA VAL A 965 -21.85 25.70 -6.35
C VAL A 965 -22.25 24.71 -7.43
N ARG A 966 -21.35 23.78 -7.75
CA ARG A 966 -21.58 22.70 -8.69
C ARG A 966 -21.91 21.44 -7.93
N PHE A 967 -23.03 20.81 -8.25
CA PHE A 967 -23.26 19.41 -7.92
C PHE A 967 -22.74 18.57 -9.07
N VAL A 968 -22.03 17.48 -8.79
CA VAL A 968 -21.49 16.54 -9.79
C VAL A 968 -21.85 15.13 -9.34
N HIS A 969 -22.57 14.36 -10.14
CA HIS A 969 -22.76 12.94 -9.88
C HIS A 969 -21.64 12.12 -10.52
N LEU A 970 -20.84 11.45 -9.70
CA LEU A 970 -19.80 10.52 -10.13
C LEU A 970 -20.24 9.07 -9.86
N TYR A 971 -19.41 8.09 -10.23
CA TYR A 971 -19.70 6.67 -10.02
C TYR A 971 -19.81 6.30 -8.52
N ASP A 972 -19.27 7.12 -7.61
CA ASP A 972 -19.31 6.95 -6.16
C ASP A 972 -20.38 7.80 -5.44
N GLY A 973 -21.30 8.43 -6.18
CA GLY A 973 -22.41 9.25 -5.66
C GLY A 973 -22.32 10.74 -6.02
N TRP A 974 -23.17 11.57 -5.41
CA TRP A 974 -23.12 13.02 -5.61
C TRP A 974 -21.95 13.66 -4.88
N ARG A 975 -21.31 14.63 -5.52
CA ARG A 975 -20.36 15.55 -4.93
C ARG A 975 -20.82 16.98 -5.11
N ILE A 976 -20.37 17.88 -4.25
CA ILE A 976 -20.61 19.32 -4.37
C ILE A 976 -19.29 20.08 -4.22
N GLU A 977 -19.10 21.11 -5.03
CA GLU A 977 -17.91 21.96 -4.99
C GLU A 977 -18.27 23.45 -5.25
N PRO A 978 -17.56 24.41 -4.64
CA PRO A 978 -17.70 25.83 -4.99
C PRO A 978 -17.08 26.13 -6.37
N ILE A 979 -17.72 27.01 -7.16
CA ILE A 979 -17.25 27.43 -8.50
C ILE A 979 -16.68 28.84 -8.42
N GLY A 980 -15.44 28.99 -8.89
CA GLY A 980 -14.62 30.19 -8.65
C GLY A 980 -13.99 30.03 -7.28
N GLY A 981 -12.64 29.98 -7.24
CA GLY A 981 -11.87 29.61 -6.04
C GLY A 981 -12.35 30.31 -4.77
N LEU A 982 -12.03 29.69 -3.63
CA LEU A 982 -12.28 30.21 -2.28
C LEU A 982 -12.17 31.74 -2.31
N ALA A 983 -13.24 32.42 -1.91
CA ALA A 983 -13.20 33.87 -1.72
C ALA A 983 -11.92 34.20 -0.93
N PRO A 984 -11.23 35.32 -1.22
CA PRO A 984 -10.08 35.70 -0.40
C PRO A 984 -10.53 35.64 1.05
N SER A 985 -9.91 34.72 1.81
CA SER A 985 -10.19 34.60 3.23
C SER A 985 -10.01 35.98 3.82
N PHE A 986 -11.01 36.47 4.54
CA PHE A 986 -10.71 37.45 5.58
C PHE A 986 -9.69 36.75 6.47
N GLN A 987 -8.41 37.04 6.30
CA GLN A 987 -7.45 36.65 7.32
C GLN A 987 -7.88 37.45 8.55
N GLU A 988 -8.35 36.75 9.57
CA GLU A 988 -8.61 37.37 10.87
C GLU A 988 -7.32 38.10 11.28
N ARG A 989 -7.46 39.39 11.58
CA ARG A 989 -6.35 40.23 11.99
C ARG A 989 -6.43 40.44 13.48
N PHE A 990 -5.40 40.03 14.18
CA PHE A 990 -5.36 40.13 15.64
C PHE A 990 -4.59 41.37 16.08
N GLU A 991 -4.98 41.94 17.22
CA GLU A 991 -4.29 43.10 17.81
C GLU A 991 -2.96 42.65 18.42
N VAL A 992 -1.86 43.16 17.85
CA VAL A 992 -0.50 42.89 18.33
C VAL A 992 0.11 44.18 18.86
N PRO A 993 0.80 44.13 20.01
CA PRO A 993 1.65 45.21 20.47
C PRO A 993 2.70 45.62 19.42
N TYR A 994 2.57 46.84 18.89
CA TYR A 994 3.53 47.46 17.99
C TYR A 994 4.53 48.32 18.76
N TYR A 995 5.82 48.02 18.55
CA TYR A 995 6.92 48.85 19.02
C TYR A 995 7.63 49.46 17.81
N ARG A 996 7.82 50.79 17.83
CA ARG A 996 8.65 51.46 16.82
C ARG A 996 10.09 50.99 16.99
N SER A 997 10.74 50.73 15.86
CA SER A 997 12.17 50.39 15.73
C SER A 997 13.11 51.27 16.57
N GLU A 998 12.75 52.54 16.74
CA GLU A 998 13.55 53.54 17.45
C GLU A 998 13.35 53.57 18.98
N ASN A 999 12.31 52.91 19.53
CA ASN A 999 11.96 52.99 20.95
C ASN A 999 11.32 51.69 21.46
N LEU A 1000 12.14 50.74 21.93
CA LEU A 1000 11.66 49.59 22.69
C LEU A 1000 11.59 49.93 24.20
N ASN A 1001 10.92 51.03 24.57
CA ASN A 1001 10.69 51.37 25.97
C ASN A 1001 9.66 50.39 26.56
N LEU A 1002 10.14 49.29 27.14
CA LEU A 1002 9.29 48.23 27.66
C LEU A 1002 8.57 48.58 28.98
N TYR A 1003 8.76 49.77 29.55
CA TYR A 1003 7.96 50.35 30.65
C TYR A 1003 8.08 51.89 30.70
N PRO A 1004 7.05 52.67 31.12
CA PRO A 1004 5.63 52.40 31.24
C PRO A 1004 4.83 53.27 30.24
N ASN A 1005 4.90 52.98 28.95
CA ASN A 1005 3.88 53.47 28.01
C ASN A 1005 3.32 52.25 27.27
N PRO A 1006 1.99 52.04 27.27
CA PRO A 1006 1.40 50.89 26.58
C PRO A 1006 1.75 50.98 25.08
N PRO A 1007 2.21 49.88 24.46
CA PRO A 1007 2.48 49.85 23.03
C PRO A 1007 1.19 50.17 22.25
N SER A 1008 1.34 50.82 21.10
CA SER A 1008 0.23 50.99 20.16
C SER A 1008 -0.21 49.60 19.68
N LEU A 1009 -1.50 49.33 19.56
CA LEU A 1009 -1.98 48.06 19.01
C LEU A 1009 -2.15 48.20 17.50
N ILE A 1010 -1.67 47.21 16.74
CA ILE A 1010 -1.89 47.12 15.29
C ILE A 1010 -2.54 45.78 14.95
N ARG A 1011 -3.39 45.76 13.92
CA ARG A 1011 -4.07 44.54 13.46
C ARG A 1011 -3.35 43.92 12.27
N LEU A 1012 -2.76 42.74 12.47
CA LEU A 1012 -2.01 42.02 11.43
C LEU A 1012 -2.58 40.60 11.20
N PRO A 1013 -2.50 40.04 9.99
CA PRO A 1013 -2.95 38.68 9.68
C PRO A 1013 -1.87 37.64 10.06
N PHE A 1014 -2.03 36.96 11.19
CA PHE A 1014 -1.15 35.86 11.62
C PHE A 1014 -1.98 34.79 12.35
N LEU A 1015 -1.45 33.57 12.50
CA LEU A 1015 -2.24 32.36 12.78
C LEU A 1015 -2.56 32.08 14.27
N ASP A 1016 -1.96 32.78 15.23
CA ASP A 1016 -2.06 32.47 16.69
C ASP A 1016 -2.73 33.63 17.47
N GLU A 1017 -4.04 33.56 17.69
CA GLU A 1017 -4.88 34.65 18.23
C GLU A 1017 -4.61 35.02 19.71
N ASP A 1018 -3.98 34.15 20.50
CA ASP A 1018 -4.00 34.24 21.98
C ASP A 1018 -2.62 34.18 22.67
N ASP A 1019 -1.52 34.48 21.98
CA ASP A 1019 -0.20 34.48 22.62
C ASP A 1019 0.19 35.88 23.17
N PRO A 1020 0.11 36.13 24.49
CA PRO A 1020 0.43 37.42 25.11
C PRO A 1020 1.94 37.77 25.01
N LEU A 1021 2.75 36.86 24.48
CA LEU A 1021 4.18 37.03 24.28
C LEU A 1021 4.54 37.56 22.91
N LEU A 1022 3.56 37.75 22.03
CA LEU A 1022 3.77 38.31 20.71
C LEU A 1022 3.90 39.83 20.74
N PHE A 1023 4.79 40.35 19.90
CA PHE A 1023 4.89 41.77 19.57
C PHE A 1023 5.40 41.92 18.14
N CYS A 1024 5.15 43.06 17.52
CA CYS A 1024 5.61 43.32 16.15
C CYS A 1024 6.43 44.61 16.05
N MET A 1025 7.26 44.63 15.01
CA MET A 1025 8.10 45.77 14.64
C MET A 1025 8.01 45.99 13.14
N HIS A 1026 8.17 47.24 12.72
CA HIS A 1026 8.20 47.61 11.30
C HIS A 1026 9.66 47.72 10.83
N ALA A 1027 10.00 47.08 9.72
CA ALA A 1027 11.33 47.17 9.12
C ALA A 1027 11.50 48.53 8.43
N ASP A 1028 12.35 49.39 8.99
CA ASP A 1028 12.50 50.79 8.58
C ASP A 1028 13.89 51.12 8.00
N ASN A 1029 14.80 50.15 7.93
CA ASN A 1029 16.15 50.31 7.41
C ASN A 1029 16.70 48.99 6.82
N GLU A 1030 17.72 49.10 5.95
CA GLU A 1030 18.36 47.97 5.27
C GLU A 1030 19.15 47.05 6.20
N SER A 1031 19.43 47.49 7.43
CA SER A 1031 20.20 46.72 8.42
C SER A 1031 19.51 45.45 8.94
N MET A 1032 18.28 45.19 8.50
CA MET A 1032 17.51 43.97 8.79
C MET A 1032 17.60 42.92 7.67
N SER A 1033 18.25 43.20 6.54
CA SER A 1033 18.28 42.29 5.38
C SER A 1033 19.19 41.07 5.62
N GLU A 1034 18.68 39.86 5.37
CA GLU A 1034 19.46 38.61 5.34
C GLU A 1034 19.73 38.18 3.88
N GLU A 1035 20.86 37.50 3.62
CA GLU A 1035 21.26 37.07 2.26
C GLU A 1035 20.37 35.95 1.69
N HIS A 1036 19.77 35.12 2.54
CA HIS A 1036 19.00 33.93 2.12
C HIS A 1036 17.47 34.10 2.20
N ALA A 1037 16.98 35.11 2.92
CA ALA A 1037 15.58 35.52 2.98
C ALA A 1037 15.47 37.02 3.31
N PRO A 1038 15.66 37.94 2.34
CA PRO A 1038 15.85 39.36 2.65
C PRO A 1038 14.57 39.99 3.23
N ILE A 1039 14.63 40.39 4.51
CA ILE A 1039 13.67 41.34 5.09
C ILE A 1039 13.79 42.66 4.33
N LYS A 1040 12.69 43.12 3.74
CA LYS A 1040 12.65 44.37 2.97
C LYS A 1040 12.19 45.53 3.86
N ILE A 1041 12.63 46.74 3.51
CA ILE A 1041 12.08 47.96 4.11
C ILE A 1041 10.58 48.00 3.83
N GLY A 1042 9.77 48.12 4.88
CA GLY A 1042 8.32 48.09 4.83
C GLY A 1042 7.69 46.80 5.35
N ASP A 1043 8.45 45.73 5.56
CA ASP A 1043 7.91 44.48 6.09
C ASP A 1043 7.54 44.59 7.58
N TRP A 1044 6.47 43.92 7.99
CA TRP A 1044 6.09 43.75 9.39
C TRP A 1044 6.71 42.48 9.96
N LEU A 1045 7.48 42.61 11.03
CA LEU A 1045 8.19 41.51 11.70
C LEU A 1045 7.47 41.16 13.00
N VAL A 1046 6.92 39.95 13.10
CA VAL A 1046 6.23 39.45 14.30
C VAL A 1046 7.18 38.56 15.10
N PHE A 1047 7.41 38.91 16.37
CA PHE A 1047 8.31 38.22 17.30
C PHE A 1047 7.54 37.61 18.47
N ARG A 1048 8.01 36.47 18.99
CA ARG A 1048 7.53 35.84 20.24
C ARG A 1048 8.58 35.91 21.33
N LYS A 1049 8.24 36.44 22.51
CA LYS A 1049 9.12 36.46 23.69
C LYS A 1049 9.38 35.04 24.20
N ILE A 1050 10.62 34.76 24.58
CA ILE A 1050 11.04 33.52 25.22
C ILE A 1050 10.99 33.78 26.75
N LEU A 1051 9.88 33.45 27.41
CA LEU A 1051 9.75 33.68 28.86
C LEU A 1051 10.73 32.81 29.66
N SER A 1052 11.59 33.41 30.49
CA SER A 1052 12.01 32.92 31.83
C SER A 1052 13.20 33.67 32.47
N GLN A 1053 13.33 34.99 32.32
CA GLN A 1053 14.31 35.76 33.14
C GLN A 1053 13.73 37.09 33.61
N ASP A 1054 14.05 37.44 34.87
CA ASP A 1054 13.68 38.72 35.46
C ASP A 1054 14.54 39.82 34.81
N TRP A 1055 13.98 41.00 34.52
CA TRP A 1055 14.69 42.06 33.78
C TRP A 1055 15.96 42.56 34.49
N SER A 1056 16.05 42.35 35.80
CA SER A 1056 17.25 42.60 36.60
C SER A 1056 18.43 41.70 36.21
N ASP A 1057 18.15 40.49 35.71
CA ASP A 1057 19.16 39.48 35.35
C ASP A 1057 19.78 39.73 33.97
N LEU A 1058 19.20 40.66 33.20
CA LEU A 1058 19.68 41.12 31.90
C LEU A 1058 20.57 42.37 32.01
N LYS A 1059 20.72 42.93 33.22
CA LYS A 1059 21.57 44.10 33.48
C LYS A 1059 23.03 43.78 33.13
N ASN A 1060 23.63 44.59 32.27
CA ASN A 1060 24.98 44.42 31.70
C ASN A 1060 25.18 43.22 30.75
N LYS A 1061 24.10 42.57 30.30
CA LYS A 1061 24.17 41.52 29.26
C LYS A 1061 23.74 42.06 27.90
N VAL A 1062 24.22 41.41 26.84
CA VAL A 1062 23.87 41.74 25.46
C VAL A 1062 22.64 40.95 25.06
N VAL A 1063 21.54 41.64 24.78
CA VAL A 1063 20.25 41.00 24.51
C VAL A 1063 19.99 40.91 23.01
N LEU A 1064 19.58 39.74 22.53
CA LEU A 1064 19.51 39.41 21.09
C LEU A 1064 18.09 39.04 20.62
N LEU A 1065 17.70 39.50 19.43
CA LEU A 1065 16.54 39.01 18.66
C LEU A 1065 17.03 38.01 17.59
N LYS A 1066 16.47 36.80 17.56
CA LYS A 1066 16.97 35.70 16.72
C LYS A 1066 16.00 35.32 15.59
N SER A 1067 16.54 34.93 14.44
CA SER A 1067 15.84 34.19 13.37
C SER A 1067 15.70 32.69 13.73
N PRO A 1068 14.65 31.96 13.28
CA PRO A 1068 14.53 30.53 13.52
C PRO A 1068 15.58 29.69 12.77
N GLU A 1069 16.10 30.20 11.65
CA GLU A 1069 17.11 29.55 10.83
C GLU A 1069 18.50 30.11 11.18
N GLU A 1070 19.38 29.23 11.68
CA GLU A 1070 20.78 29.51 12.06
C GLU A 1070 21.02 30.58 13.16
N ASN A 1071 22.25 30.66 13.68
CA ASN A 1071 22.63 31.49 14.86
C ASN A 1071 22.74 33.00 14.55
N THR A 1072 21.90 33.52 13.66
CA THR A 1072 21.94 34.89 13.14
C THR A 1072 21.21 35.85 14.08
N VAL A 1073 21.87 36.99 14.37
CA VAL A 1073 21.36 38.05 15.24
C VAL A 1073 20.75 39.14 14.39
N LEU A 1074 19.44 39.36 14.53
CA LEU A 1074 18.73 40.41 13.80
C LEU A 1074 18.99 41.80 14.41
N ARG A 1075 19.02 41.91 15.75
CA ARG A 1075 19.29 43.17 16.48
C ARG A 1075 19.87 42.94 17.87
N ARG A 1076 20.63 43.93 18.35
CA ARG A 1076 21.15 44.03 19.73
C ARG A 1076 20.34 45.04 20.55
N ILE A 1077 19.99 44.67 21.78
CA ILE A 1077 19.32 45.55 22.76
C ILE A 1077 20.32 45.89 23.88
N VAL A 1078 20.43 47.18 24.21
CA VAL A 1078 21.36 47.74 25.21
C VAL A 1078 20.57 48.50 26.28
N LEU A 1079 20.95 48.37 27.56
CA LEU A 1079 20.36 49.12 28.66
C LEU A 1079 20.95 50.55 28.71
N LEU A 1080 20.08 51.55 28.62
CA LEU A 1080 20.36 52.97 28.83
C LEU A 1080 19.76 53.43 30.19
N GLU A 1081 20.10 54.64 30.65
CA GLU A 1081 19.67 55.17 31.96
C GLU A 1081 18.14 55.17 32.15
N ASP A 1082 17.36 55.29 31.06
CA ASP A 1082 15.89 55.38 31.07
C ASP A 1082 15.17 54.14 30.51
N GLY A 1083 15.88 53.05 30.17
CA GLY A 1083 15.25 51.85 29.60
C GLY A 1083 16.14 51.08 28.61
N TYR A 1084 15.57 50.08 27.94
CA TYR A 1084 16.27 49.27 26.94
C TYR A 1084 16.09 49.86 25.53
N ALA A 1085 17.16 50.02 24.75
CA ALA A 1085 17.13 50.56 23.39
C ALA A 1085 17.80 49.62 22.37
N LEU A 1086 17.32 49.65 21.12
CA LEU A 1086 17.85 48.89 20.00
C LEU A 1086 19.02 49.63 19.35
N GLN A 1087 20.17 48.96 19.17
CA GLN A 1087 21.33 49.54 18.48
C GLN A 1087 21.60 48.77 17.18
N THR A 1088 21.84 49.49 16.09
CA THR A 1088 22.38 48.96 14.84
C THR A 1088 23.89 48.79 14.98
N GLY A 1089 24.41 47.59 14.74
CA GLY A 1089 25.86 47.36 14.67
C GLY A 1089 26.18 46.28 13.65
N GLN A 1090 26.80 46.67 12.54
CA GLN A 1090 27.53 45.73 11.67
C GLN A 1090 28.86 45.41 12.35
N GLY A 1091 29.01 44.18 12.84
CA GLY A 1091 30.27 43.63 13.34
C GLY A 1091 30.15 42.12 13.43
N GLU A 1092 31.13 41.40 12.90
CA GLU A 1092 31.20 39.94 12.97
C GLU A 1092 31.10 39.49 14.43
N LEU A 1093 30.11 38.65 14.73
CA LEU A 1093 29.98 38.02 16.04
C LEU A 1093 31.07 36.95 16.19
N GLU A 1094 32.14 37.28 16.91
CA GLU A 1094 32.95 36.25 17.57
C GLU A 1094 32.02 35.35 18.41
N ALA A 1095 32.30 34.04 18.39
CA ALA A 1095 31.46 32.98 18.93
C ALA A 1095 30.70 33.37 20.21
N LEU A 1096 29.38 33.17 20.21
CA LEU A 1096 28.44 33.45 21.31
C LEU A 1096 29.02 33.09 22.69
N ASP A 1097 29.60 34.06 23.40
CA ASP A 1097 30.05 33.89 24.78
C ASP A 1097 28.87 34.04 25.77
N LYS A 1098 29.03 33.58 27.02
CA LYS A 1098 28.03 33.51 28.11
C LYS A 1098 27.34 34.84 28.47
N ASN A 1099 27.71 35.95 27.86
CA ASN A 1099 27.16 37.30 28.08
C ASN A 1099 26.04 37.69 27.10
N HIS A 1100 25.71 36.84 26.12
CA HIS A 1100 24.63 37.07 25.16
C HIS A 1100 23.36 36.30 25.54
N VAL A 1101 22.20 36.96 25.57
CA VAL A 1101 20.91 36.35 25.97
C VAL A 1101 19.84 36.61 24.91
N PRO A 1102 19.31 35.58 24.24
CA PRO A 1102 18.18 35.73 23.32
C PRO A 1102 16.86 35.89 24.11
N ILE A 1103 16.05 36.90 23.79
CA ILE A 1103 14.79 37.16 24.51
C ILE A 1103 13.53 37.03 23.66
N ALA A 1104 13.66 37.03 22.32
CA ALA A 1104 12.54 36.80 21.42
C ALA A 1104 13.00 36.22 20.08
N THR A 1105 12.11 35.47 19.44
CA THR A 1105 12.35 34.79 18.16
C THR A 1105 11.38 35.31 17.11
N LEU A 1106 11.89 35.59 15.90
CA LEU A 1106 11.06 35.97 14.76
C LEU A 1106 10.13 34.79 14.43
N LYS A 1107 8.84 35.06 14.30
CA LYS A 1107 7.80 34.07 13.99
C LYS A 1107 7.29 34.20 12.57
N GLN A 1108 7.09 35.42 12.10
CA GLN A 1108 6.50 35.67 10.79
C GLN A 1108 6.96 37.03 10.26
N ILE A 1109 7.17 37.09 8.94
CA ILE A 1109 7.34 38.33 8.18
C ILE A 1109 6.05 38.52 7.38
N ILE A 1110 5.41 39.69 7.49
CA ILE A 1110 4.17 40.03 6.77
C ILE A 1110 4.48 41.17 5.81
N GLN A 1111 4.31 40.91 4.51
CA GLN A 1111 4.55 41.92 3.49
C GLN A 1111 3.37 42.90 3.40
N PRO A 1112 3.60 44.20 3.11
CA PRO A 1112 2.51 45.16 2.93
C PRO A 1112 1.47 44.77 1.88
N LEU A 1113 1.86 44.01 0.85
CA LEU A 1113 0.94 43.53 -0.18
C LEU A 1113 -0.07 42.51 0.35
N GLU A 1114 0.27 41.76 1.39
CA GLU A 1114 -0.63 40.82 2.07
C GLU A 1114 -1.72 41.56 2.86
N LEU A 1115 -1.55 42.86 3.12
CA LEU A 1115 -2.55 43.71 3.75
C LEU A 1115 -3.58 44.30 2.77
N ILE A 1116 -3.39 44.14 1.45
CA ILE A 1116 -4.20 44.76 0.40
C ILE A 1116 -5.11 43.71 -0.27
N PRO A 1117 -6.38 44.03 -0.61
CA PRO A 1117 -7.25 43.08 -1.31
C PRO A 1117 -6.72 42.71 -2.70
N ALA A 1118 -7.13 41.53 -3.20
CA ALA A 1118 -6.76 41.08 -4.53
C ALA A 1118 -7.12 42.12 -5.61
N ILE A 1119 -6.21 42.32 -6.58
CA ILE A 1119 -6.37 43.28 -7.68
C ILE A 1119 -7.69 43.02 -8.43
N LYS A 1120 -8.46 44.08 -8.72
CA LYS A 1120 -9.83 44.09 -9.30
C LYS A 1120 -10.96 43.58 -8.40
N SER A 1121 -10.70 43.26 -7.13
CA SER A 1121 -11.78 43.01 -6.18
C SER A 1121 -12.61 44.26 -5.93
N LYS A 1122 -13.91 44.08 -5.69
CA LYS A 1122 -14.85 45.17 -5.36
C LYS A 1122 -15.13 45.14 -3.86
N LEU A 1123 -14.78 46.21 -3.15
CA LEU A 1123 -14.93 46.34 -1.71
C LEU A 1123 -16.00 47.40 -1.38
N PRO A 1124 -17.07 47.08 -0.64
CA PRO A 1124 -18.05 48.10 -0.25
C PRO A 1124 -17.42 49.16 0.67
N ASP A 1125 -17.86 50.41 0.55
CA ASP A 1125 -17.28 51.59 1.25
C ASP A 1125 -17.26 51.45 2.78
N GLU A 1126 -18.21 50.69 3.34
CA GLU A 1126 -18.32 50.43 4.78
C GLU A 1126 -17.26 49.48 5.33
N TYR A 1127 -16.67 48.63 4.48
CA TYR A 1127 -15.67 47.62 4.87
C TYR A 1127 -14.22 48.05 4.56
N LEU A 1128 -14.01 49.23 3.96
CA LEU A 1128 -12.67 49.71 3.57
C LEU A 1128 -11.72 49.82 4.77
N MET A 1129 -12.22 50.36 5.88
CA MET A 1129 -11.46 50.58 7.11
C MET A 1129 -11.03 49.27 7.77
N GLU A 1130 -11.96 48.34 7.86
CA GLU A 1130 -11.74 47.01 8.43
C GLU A 1130 -10.76 46.20 7.59
N TYR A 1131 -10.89 46.28 6.26
CA TYR A 1131 -10.04 45.54 5.35
C TYR A 1131 -8.60 46.10 5.28
N LEU A 1132 -8.42 47.43 5.31
CA LEU A 1132 -7.08 48.02 5.33
C LEU A 1132 -6.45 47.98 6.74
N GLY A 1133 -7.24 47.68 7.79
CA GLY A 1133 -6.76 47.62 9.17
C GLY A 1133 -6.39 48.99 9.75
N LEU A 1134 -7.05 50.06 9.29
CA LEU A 1134 -6.74 51.44 9.67
C LEU A 1134 -7.52 51.86 10.91
N SER A 1135 -6.84 52.59 11.80
CA SER A 1135 -7.44 53.18 13.00
C SER A 1135 -8.37 54.36 12.68
N GLU A 1136 -8.12 55.09 11.59
CA GLU A 1136 -8.95 56.23 11.17
C GLU A 1136 -9.02 56.41 9.64
N LYS A 1137 -10.11 57.01 9.14
CA LYS A 1137 -10.36 57.16 7.69
C LYS A 1137 -9.41 58.21 7.10
N PRO A 1138 -8.68 57.89 6.01
CA PRO A 1138 -7.76 58.85 5.42
C PRO A 1138 -8.50 60.07 4.85
N LYS A 1139 -7.91 61.26 5.02
CA LYS A 1139 -8.50 62.57 4.66
C LYS A 1139 -7.97 63.07 3.30
N LEU A 1140 -8.54 64.12 2.74
CA LEU A 1140 -8.02 64.74 1.51
C LEU A 1140 -6.55 65.18 1.67
N GLY A 1141 -5.70 64.86 0.70
CA GLY A 1141 -4.25 65.09 0.73
C GLY A 1141 -3.43 63.87 1.14
N ILE A 1142 -2.14 64.08 1.48
CA ILE A 1142 -1.22 63.03 1.95
C ILE A 1142 -1.46 62.81 3.45
N ASN A 1143 -1.73 61.56 3.84
CA ASN A 1143 -1.92 61.12 5.22
C ASN A 1143 -0.95 59.98 5.51
N LYS A 1144 -0.40 59.94 6.72
CA LYS A 1144 0.39 58.80 7.20
C LYS A 1144 -0.34 58.20 8.39
N ILE A 1145 -0.93 57.02 8.20
CA ILE A 1145 -1.80 56.35 9.18
C ILE A 1145 -1.26 54.94 9.37
N ASP A 1146 -1.01 54.55 10.62
CA ASP A 1146 -0.54 53.22 11.02
C ASP A 1146 0.69 52.72 10.23
N GLY A 1147 1.62 53.63 9.92
CA GLY A 1147 2.86 53.34 9.20
C GLY A 1147 2.75 53.39 7.67
N LEU A 1148 1.53 53.40 7.12
CA LEU A 1148 1.25 53.46 5.69
C LEU A 1148 0.95 54.90 5.24
N CYS A 1149 1.45 55.28 4.05
CA CYS A 1149 1.15 56.57 3.43
C CYS A 1149 -0.03 56.43 2.45
N PHE A 1150 -1.02 57.31 2.59
CA PHE A 1150 -2.23 57.41 1.77
C PHE A 1150 -2.32 58.79 1.11
N PHE A 1151 -2.67 58.85 -0.17
CA PHE A 1151 -2.99 60.12 -0.84
C PHE A 1151 -4.43 60.10 -1.38
N LEU A 1152 -5.24 61.10 -1.04
CA LEU A 1152 -6.62 61.28 -1.55
C LEU A 1152 -6.77 62.61 -2.30
N GLU A 1153 -7.31 62.57 -3.53
CA GLU A 1153 -7.62 63.76 -4.35
C GLU A 1153 -9.06 64.26 -4.18
N ASP A 1154 -9.26 65.56 -4.42
CA ASP A 1154 -10.58 66.22 -4.35
C ASP A 1154 -11.41 65.92 -5.62
N PRO A 1155 -12.61 65.33 -5.50
CA PRO A 1155 -13.41 64.87 -6.64
C PRO A 1155 -13.99 66.00 -7.51
N THR A 1156 -13.80 67.28 -7.15
CA THR A 1156 -14.41 68.42 -7.84
C THR A 1156 -13.66 68.93 -9.09
N ASN A 1157 -12.46 68.42 -9.37
CA ASN A 1157 -11.71 68.74 -10.61
C ASN A 1157 -11.67 67.53 -11.56
N ALA A 1158 -12.53 67.57 -12.60
CA ALA A 1158 -12.57 66.73 -13.80
C ALA A 1158 -12.60 65.19 -13.62
N SER A 1159 -13.76 64.60 -13.97
CA SER A 1159 -14.02 63.15 -14.14
C SER A 1159 -13.78 62.28 -12.89
N SER A 1160 -14.83 62.22 -12.07
CA SER A 1160 -15.02 61.39 -10.86
C SER A 1160 -14.32 60.04 -10.85
N VAL A 1161 -13.25 59.94 -10.04
CA VAL A 1161 -12.77 58.73 -9.39
C VAL A 1161 -12.12 59.16 -8.07
N ASP A 1162 -12.62 58.71 -6.92
CA ASP A 1162 -11.86 58.82 -5.66
C ASP A 1162 -10.63 57.92 -5.80
N ASN A 1163 -9.42 58.47 -5.68
CA ASN A 1163 -8.14 57.73 -5.78
C ASN A 1163 -7.50 57.60 -4.40
N ILE A 1164 -7.11 56.39 -3.99
CA ILE A 1164 -6.20 56.16 -2.84
C ILE A 1164 -4.94 55.48 -3.37
N ILE A 1165 -3.77 56.07 -3.07
CA ILE A 1165 -2.44 55.51 -3.39
C ILE A 1165 -1.83 54.88 -2.13
N ILE A 1166 -1.41 53.62 -2.20
CA ILE A 1166 -0.65 52.91 -1.15
C ILE A 1166 0.77 52.65 -1.66
N TYR A 1167 1.78 53.01 -0.85
CA TYR A 1167 3.21 52.80 -1.15
C TYR A 1167 3.76 51.60 -0.36
N PRO A 1168 4.26 50.59 -1.07
CA PRO A 1168 5.60 50.06 -0.81
C PRO A 1168 6.43 50.19 -2.10
N GLU A 1169 7.69 50.62 -1.98
CA GLU A 1169 8.49 51.08 -3.13
C GLU A 1169 8.45 50.06 -4.30
N ASP A 1170 8.09 50.60 -5.47
CA ASP A 1170 7.93 49.99 -6.80
C ASP A 1170 6.52 49.61 -7.27
N THR A 1171 5.47 49.66 -6.43
CA THR A 1171 4.10 49.48 -6.94
C THR A 1171 3.08 50.44 -6.32
N ILE A 1172 2.58 51.38 -7.12
CA ILE A 1172 1.42 52.23 -6.77
C ILE A 1172 0.12 51.50 -7.14
N TYR A 1173 -0.72 51.26 -6.14
CA TYR A 1173 -2.07 50.75 -6.32
C TYR A 1173 -3.07 51.90 -6.31
N HIS A 1174 -4.03 51.89 -7.25
CA HIS A 1174 -5.15 52.82 -7.27
C HIS A 1174 -6.38 52.13 -6.69
N LEU A 1175 -6.99 52.68 -5.65
CA LEU A 1175 -8.38 52.37 -5.33
C LEU A 1175 -9.29 53.36 -6.05
N VAL A 1176 -10.18 52.85 -6.90
CA VAL A 1176 -11.16 53.58 -7.71
C VAL A 1176 -12.53 53.37 -7.11
N LYS A 1177 -13.20 54.44 -6.65
CA LYS A 1177 -14.58 54.32 -6.15
C LYS A 1177 -15.62 54.48 -7.27
N ASP A 1178 -16.52 53.51 -7.40
CA ASP A 1178 -17.75 53.60 -8.17
C ASP A 1178 -18.96 53.52 -7.23
N LYS A 1179 -19.65 54.67 -7.04
CA LYS A 1179 -20.86 54.89 -6.23
C LYS A 1179 -20.80 54.41 -4.77
N THR A 1180 -20.69 53.10 -4.54
CA THR A 1180 -20.67 52.45 -3.20
C THR A 1180 -19.58 51.39 -3.04
N HIS A 1181 -18.77 51.14 -4.07
CA HIS A 1181 -17.73 50.11 -4.06
C HIS A 1181 -16.38 50.67 -4.52
N TRP A 1182 -15.30 50.26 -3.86
CA TRP A 1182 -13.91 50.51 -4.23
C TRP A 1182 -13.39 49.35 -5.07
N THR A 1183 -12.69 49.64 -6.15
CA THR A 1183 -12.03 48.66 -7.01
C THR A 1183 -10.54 48.94 -7.03
N ILE A 1184 -9.71 47.92 -6.80
CA ILE A 1184 -8.25 48.08 -6.86
C ILE A 1184 -7.77 47.87 -8.30
N GLU A 1185 -7.18 48.89 -8.89
CA GLU A 1185 -6.58 48.83 -10.22
C GLU A 1185 -5.06 48.97 -10.14
N PRO A 1186 -4.30 48.20 -10.95
CA PRO A 1186 -2.87 48.41 -11.08
C PRO A 1186 -2.58 49.59 -12.03
N LYS A 1187 -1.71 50.52 -11.59
CA LYS A 1187 -0.92 51.55 -12.32
C LYS A 1187 -1.43 52.99 -12.48
N LEU A 1188 -0.45 53.91 -12.34
CA LEU A 1188 -0.31 55.18 -13.09
C LEU A 1188 0.98 55.17 -13.94
N ARG A 1189 1.03 56.02 -14.97
CA ARG A 1189 2.19 56.26 -15.85
C ARG A 1189 3.36 56.88 -15.08
N HIS A 1190 4.59 56.56 -15.47
CA HIS A 1190 5.87 57.01 -14.87
C HIS A 1190 5.96 58.51 -14.49
N SER A 1191 5.25 59.40 -15.20
CA SER A 1191 5.33 60.85 -14.99
C SER A 1191 4.64 61.36 -13.72
N ALA A 1192 3.60 60.69 -13.21
CA ALA A 1192 2.92 61.08 -11.98
C ALA A 1192 3.72 60.66 -10.72
N LEU A 1193 4.47 59.56 -10.85
CA LEU A 1193 5.29 58.97 -9.79
C LEU A 1193 6.49 59.86 -9.43
N GLU A 1194 7.10 60.53 -10.42
CA GLU A 1194 8.17 61.51 -10.17
C GLU A 1194 7.68 62.82 -9.53
N GLN A 1195 6.43 63.23 -9.81
CA GLN A 1195 5.84 64.43 -9.20
C GLN A 1195 5.46 64.18 -7.73
N LEU A 1196 4.92 62.99 -7.41
CA LEU A 1196 4.62 62.56 -6.04
C LEU A 1196 5.88 62.22 -5.22
N LYS A 1197 6.99 61.82 -5.85
CA LYS A 1197 8.29 61.68 -5.16
C LYS A 1197 8.98 63.02 -4.89
N LYS A 1198 8.59 64.10 -5.58
CA LYS A 1198 9.17 65.45 -5.43
C LYS A 1198 8.44 66.33 -4.41
N ASN A 1199 7.14 66.14 -4.23
CA ASN A 1199 6.31 66.79 -3.20
C ASN A 1199 6.31 65.95 -1.93
#